data_AF-A0A349C0E5-F1
#
_entry.id   AF-A0A349C0E5-F1
#
_cell.length_a   1.000
_cell.length_b   1.000
_cell.length_c   1.000
_cell.angle_alpha   90.00
_cell.angle_beta   90.00
_cell.angle_gamma   90.00
#
_symmetry.space_group_name_H-M   'P 1'
#
loop_
_entity.id
_entity.type
_entity.pdbx_description
1 polymer ?
#
loop_
_entity_poly.entity_id
_entity_poly.type
_entity_poly.pdbx_seq_one_letter_code
_entity_poly.pdbx_strand_id
1 'polypeptide(L)'
;QPALCGSGLIRTDLKSSALRFLHERCEKLQFDKKIADREAATGVLEGTSLKPAQIPYNMQMDINRLCLEKALERFIDSGVAEDAYDVYYCYLEIFFGHYGKSKKMVELLSEYESNGSSLLMKHRDHYSHSVYVFALGLAIYETNETFRRTFKKFYRISTKEDNREADRKAACLFLKYWGLTALFHDIGYPFELPFEQVISYFEVNKIKRGKGSLYVAYHDLEFLTGISEDAAGRFRRLYHREFRDIMEVLAFDITAKLGERYGFTEEKMLDILQRKPVAPGDFGYFMDHAFFSACRLYSEIEESVSAADIEKLHVDALSAILLHNSLFKFSISFYKDKEKRKAPLRMEDHPLAFMLMLCDELQCWDRTAYGRNSRTELHPMAVDFDFHGGALHACYYYDIAESDKIEAFRKSYKNWEMNGEHGDAPRLKAFSDMAEKEQRFTADIEKIVDTKDIPLHIVPATREANRKSKHIFLSTSNFLHLYDFAVALHGRNRGESTPIKELEKQFEALSLEYQLSTLGRAKNFSRYLDAINCFYTDKPVGYEMVREFTPEQAAVFAPMEHERWIRDHQMMGWVYGTDYETVPLSCDAAEEKQTRRALREQMRCHKLAMDGNVSREDIHEHYLSLPEADQDKDWKPFNSMLKLLKKFDGLRIYRLD
;
A
#
# COMPACT_ATOMS: atom_id res chain seq x y z
N GLN A 1 -23.63 -5.32 10.24
CA GLN A 1 -23.86 -5.41 8.78
C GLN A 1 -24.72 -4.23 8.32
N PRO A 2 -24.24 -3.36 7.43
CA PRO A 2 -25.12 -2.62 6.53
C PRO A 2 -25.37 -3.45 5.27
N ALA A 3 -26.61 -3.40 4.79
CA ALA A 3 -27.12 -4.12 3.64
C ALA A 3 -26.37 -3.79 2.34
N LEU A 4 -25.72 -4.80 1.76
CA LEU A 4 -25.30 -4.84 0.34
C LEU A 4 -26.34 -5.55 -0.56
N CYS A 5 -27.53 -5.85 -0.05
CA CYS A 5 -28.63 -6.43 -0.82
C CYS A 5 -29.88 -5.54 -0.75
N GLY A 6 -29.76 -4.34 -1.32
CA GLY A 6 -30.91 -3.59 -1.83
C GLY A 6 -30.84 -3.61 -3.35
N SER A 7 -31.89 -4.07 -4.02
CA SER A 7 -32.03 -4.09 -5.48
C SER A 7 -31.67 -2.74 -6.11
N GLY A 8 -30.50 -2.66 -6.77
CA GLY A 8 -29.96 -1.48 -7.43
C GLY A 8 -28.64 -1.86 -8.11
N LEU A 9 -28.28 -1.22 -9.23
CA LEU A 9 -27.10 -1.59 -10.03
C LEU A 9 -25.86 -1.84 -9.14
N ILE A 10 -25.12 -2.90 -9.46
CA ILE A 10 -23.82 -3.19 -8.85
C ILE A 10 -22.95 -1.94 -8.98
N ARG A 11 -22.60 -1.31 -7.85
CA ARG A 11 -21.80 -0.08 -7.83
C ARG A 11 -20.38 -0.40 -8.30
N THR A 12 -19.95 0.21 -9.41
CA THR A 12 -18.68 -0.05 -10.10
C THR A 12 -17.64 1.06 -9.89
N ASP A 13 -17.66 1.71 -8.72
CA ASP A 13 -16.60 2.67 -8.35
C ASP A 13 -15.34 1.97 -7.81
N LEU A 14 -14.26 2.74 -7.62
CA LEU A 14 -12.96 2.25 -7.11
C LEU A 14 -13.09 1.52 -5.77
N LYS A 15 -13.72 2.14 -4.78
CA LYS A 15 -13.84 1.58 -3.44
C LYS A 15 -14.67 0.30 -3.49
N SER A 16 -15.89 0.38 -4.03
CA SER A 16 -16.80 -0.76 -4.06
C SER A 16 -16.21 -1.96 -4.83
N SER A 17 -15.51 -1.71 -5.94
CA SER A 17 -14.95 -2.78 -6.77
C SER A 17 -13.71 -3.42 -6.15
N ALA A 18 -12.77 -2.61 -5.61
CA ALA A 18 -11.58 -3.13 -4.94
C ALA A 18 -11.94 -3.93 -3.67
N LEU A 19 -12.90 -3.46 -2.88
CA LEU A 19 -13.36 -4.18 -1.68
C LEU A 19 -14.11 -5.46 -2.06
N ARG A 20 -14.95 -5.44 -3.09
CA ARG A 20 -15.64 -6.66 -3.58
C ARG A 20 -14.65 -7.74 -4.02
N PHE A 21 -13.55 -7.35 -4.69
CA PHE A 21 -12.49 -8.30 -5.04
C PHE A 21 -11.95 -9.04 -3.82
N LEU A 22 -11.57 -8.29 -2.77
CA LEU A 22 -11.07 -8.87 -1.52
C LEU A 22 -12.14 -9.68 -0.78
N HIS A 23 -13.38 -9.20 -0.83
CA HIS A 23 -14.50 -9.79 -0.11
C HIS A 23 -14.95 -11.13 -0.72
N GLU A 24 -15.21 -11.14 -2.03
CA GLU A 24 -15.89 -12.23 -2.73
C GLU A 24 -14.92 -13.13 -3.51
N ARG A 25 -13.91 -12.56 -4.20
CA ARG A 25 -13.01 -13.37 -5.05
C ARG A 25 -11.84 -13.97 -4.30
N CYS A 26 -11.38 -13.30 -3.25
CA CYS A 26 -10.29 -13.78 -2.42
C CYS A 26 -10.76 -14.64 -1.23
N GLU A 27 -12.00 -15.13 -1.23
CA GLU A 27 -12.41 -16.17 -0.28
C GLU A 27 -11.41 -17.34 -0.28
N LYS A 28 -11.12 -17.88 0.91
CA LYS A 28 -10.14 -18.96 1.12
C LYS A 28 -8.68 -18.58 0.79
N LEU A 29 -8.36 -17.28 0.79
CA LEU A 29 -6.97 -16.81 0.70
C LEU A 29 -6.11 -17.53 1.74
N GLN A 30 -5.02 -18.16 1.29
CA GLN A 30 -4.08 -18.92 2.14
C GLN A 30 -4.69 -20.11 2.92
N PHE A 31 -5.87 -20.61 2.56
CA PHE A 31 -6.40 -21.79 3.24
C PHE A 31 -5.55 -23.02 2.95
N ASP A 32 -5.28 -23.81 3.99
CA ASP A 32 -4.54 -25.07 3.87
C ASP A 32 -5.43 -26.25 4.28
N LYS A 33 -5.73 -27.10 3.30
CA LYS A 33 -6.54 -28.30 3.53
C LYS A 33 -5.84 -29.32 4.42
N LYS A 34 -4.52 -29.48 4.30
CA LYS A 34 -3.76 -30.44 5.11
C LYS A 34 -3.75 -30.01 6.58
N ILE A 35 -3.63 -28.71 6.84
CA ILE A 35 -3.75 -28.16 8.20
C ILE A 35 -5.16 -28.41 8.73
N ALA A 36 -6.20 -28.06 7.96
CA ALA A 36 -7.58 -28.28 8.38
C ALA A 36 -7.91 -29.76 8.66
N ASP A 37 -7.46 -30.68 7.80
CA ASP A 37 -7.65 -32.12 7.98
C ASP A 37 -6.93 -32.61 9.25
N ARG A 38 -5.77 -32.04 9.60
CA ARG A 38 -5.01 -32.35 10.83
C ARG A 38 -5.66 -31.77 12.08
N GLU A 39 -6.16 -30.53 12.04
CA GLU A 39 -6.93 -29.91 13.13
C GLU A 39 -8.17 -30.74 13.43
N ALA A 40 -8.89 -31.20 12.40
CA ALA A 40 -10.07 -32.05 12.54
C ALA A 40 -9.75 -33.44 13.12
N ALA A 41 -8.60 -34.04 12.75
CA ALA A 41 -8.20 -35.37 13.22
C ALA A 41 -7.67 -35.36 14.67
N THR A 42 -6.99 -34.28 15.08
CA THR A 42 -6.33 -34.20 16.39
C THR A 42 -7.13 -33.43 17.43
N GLY A 43 -8.06 -32.57 17.00
CA GLY A 43 -8.73 -31.59 17.87
C GLY A 43 -7.83 -30.44 18.32
N VAL A 44 -6.57 -30.40 17.85
CA VAL A 44 -5.61 -29.34 18.18
C VAL A 44 -5.70 -28.25 17.12
N LEU A 45 -5.99 -27.03 17.56
CA LEU A 45 -6.05 -25.86 16.70
C LEU A 45 -4.64 -25.31 16.44
N GLU A 46 -4.43 -24.74 15.25
CA GLU A 46 -3.13 -24.18 14.85
C GLU A 46 -3.17 -22.67 14.60
N GLY A 47 -4.37 -22.11 14.43
CA GLY A 47 -4.55 -20.69 14.24
C GLY A 47 -4.28 -19.87 15.50
N THR A 48 -3.77 -18.67 15.28
CA THR A 48 -3.41 -17.70 16.33
C THR A 48 -4.45 -16.58 16.41
N SER A 49 -4.84 -16.22 17.63
CA SER A 49 -5.65 -15.05 17.96
C SER A 49 -4.86 -14.15 18.92
N LEU A 50 -5.32 -13.95 20.17
CA LEU A 50 -4.52 -13.34 21.25
C LEU A 50 -3.33 -14.22 21.67
N LYS A 51 -3.44 -15.53 21.44
CA LYS A 51 -2.41 -16.53 21.70
C LYS A 51 -2.41 -17.59 20.58
N PRO A 52 -1.30 -18.34 20.44
CA PRO A 52 -1.25 -19.50 19.55
C PRO A 52 -2.29 -20.56 19.91
N ALA A 53 -2.72 -21.34 18.91
CA ALA A 53 -3.63 -22.48 19.06
C ALA A 53 -4.99 -22.15 19.69
N GLN A 54 -5.56 -20.97 19.37
CA GLN A 54 -6.86 -20.54 19.92
C GLN A 54 -8.01 -20.66 18.94
N ILE A 55 -7.75 -20.52 17.65
CA ILE A 55 -8.75 -20.56 16.58
C ILE A 55 -8.28 -21.49 15.46
N PRO A 56 -9.16 -22.00 14.59
CA PRO A 56 -8.74 -22.75 13.42
C PRO A 56 -7.81 -21.94 12.50
N TYR A 57 -6.84 -22.58 11.86
CA TYR A 57 -5.91 -21.92 10.95
C TYR A 57 -6.63 -21.18 9.81
N ASN A 58 -7.60 -21.83 9.16
CA ASN A 58 -8.35 -21.20 8.08
C ASN A 58 -9.22 -20.02 8.57
N MET A 59 -9.64 -20.04 9.83
CA MET A 59 -10.32 -18.88 10.43
C MET A 59 -9.36 -17.69 10.60
N GLN A 60 -8.13 -17.94 11.04
CA GLN A 60 -7.09 -16.90 11.09
C GLN A 60 -6.84 -16.30 9.70
N MET A 61 -6.72 -17.14 8.66
CA MET A 61 -6.46 -16.66 7.30
C MET A 61 -7.62 -15.82 6.74
N ASP A 62 -8.87 -16.17 7.05
CA ASP A 62 -10.02 -15.35 6.66
C ASP A 62 -10.07 -14.02 7.42
N ILE A 63 -9.75 -14.02 8.71
CA ILE A 63 -9.60 -12.77 9.50
C ILE A 63 -8.50 -11.89 8.90
N ASN A 64 -7.37 -12.46 8.50
CA ASN A 64 -6.28 -11.70 7.89
C ASN A 64 -6.72 -11.05 6.57
N ARG A 65 -7.50 -11.76 5.73
CA ARG A 65 -8.10 -11.20 4.52
C ARG A 65 -9.02 -10.02 4.82
N LEU A 66 -9.87 -10.14 5.83
CA LEU A 66 -10.76 -9.06 6.27
C LEU A 66 -9.97 -7.85 6.82
N CYS A 67 -8.87 -8.09 7.52
CA CYS A 67 -7.96 -7.04 7.96
C CYS A 67 -7.41 -6.22 6.77
N LEU A 68 -6.98 -6.89 5.69
CA LEU A 68 -6.52 -6.23 4.47
C LEU A 68 -7.66 -5.44 3.78
N GLU A 69 -8.85 -6.02 3.69
CA GLU A 69 -10.05 -5.34 3.17
C GLU A 69 -10.31 -4.03 3.94
N LYS A 70 -10.25 -4.07 5.28
CA LYS A 70 -10.49 -2.90 6.12
C LYS A 70 -9.36 -1.88 6.14
N ALA A 71 -8.12 -2.32 6.03
CA ALA A 71 -7.00 -1.42 5.82
C ALA A 71 -7.15 -0.64 4.51
N LEU A 72 -7.51 -1.32 3.43
CA LEU A 72 -7.73 -0.70 2.13
C LEU A 72 -8.93 0.25 2.12
N GLU A 73 -10.04 -0.14 2.75
CA GLU A 73 -11.23 0.71 2.91
C GLU A 73 -10.88 2.03 3.61
N ARG A 74 -10.19 1.96 4.76
CA ARG A 74 -9.77 3.16 5.52
C ARG A 74 -8.86 4.06 4.68
N PHE A 75 -7.87 3.47 4.01
CA PHE A 75 -6.96 4.24 3.16
C PHE A 75 -7.67 4.94 2.00
N ILE A 76 -8.60 4.27 1.29
CA ILE A 76 -9.32 4.91 0.17
C ILE A 76 -10.16 6.10 0.66
N ASP A 77 -10.73 6.02 1.86
CA ASP A 77 -11.53 7.09 2.45
C ASP A 77 -10.69 8.28 2.93
N SER A 78 -9.48 8.03 3.46
CA SER A 78 -8.64 9.06 4.08
C SER A 78 -7.55 9.63 3.16
N GLY A 79 -6.94 8.78 2.31
CA GLY A 79 -5.81 9.11 1.45
C GLY A 79 -4.51 9.44 2.19
N VAL A 80 -4.38 9.07 3.47
CA VAL A 80 -3.21 9.41 4.30
C VAL A 80 -2.20 8.27 4.39
N ALA A 81 -0.92 8.63 4.45
CA ALA A 81 0.20 7.69 4.52
C ALA A 81 0.13 6.75 5.74
N GLU A 82 -0.41 7.24 6.87
CA GLU A 82 -0.62 6.41 8.05
C GLU A 82 -1.58 5.24 7.77
N ASP A 83 -2.65 5.44 6.98
CA ASP A 83 -3.57 4.35 6.62
C ASP A 83 -3.02 3.48 5.48
N ALA A 84 -2.23 4.06 4.57
CA ALA A 84 -1.46 3.29 3.60
C ALA A 84 -0.58 2.25 4.30
N TYR A 85 0.00 2.60 5.46
CA TYR A 85 0.80 1.67 6.26
C TYR A 85 0.07 0.37 6.59
N ASP A 86 -1.19 0.45 7.01
CA ASP A 86 -1.93 -0.75 7.41
C ASP A 86 -2.07 -1.71 6.22
N VAL A 87 -2.15 -1.20 4.99
CA VAL A 87 -2.20 -2.02 3.78
C VAL A 87 -0.87 -2.75 3.56
N TYR A 88 0.26 -2.04 3.65
CA TYR A 88 1.59 -2.65 3.59
C TYR A 88 1.80 -3.69 4.70
N TYR A 89 1.41 -3.35 5.92
CA TYR A 89 1.53 -4.21 7.09
C TYR A 89 0.72 -5.50 6.92
N CYS A 90 -0.57 -5.38 6.57
CA CYS A 90 -1.42 -6.53 6.26
C CYS A 90 -0.81 -7.41 5.17
N TYR A 91 -0.38 -6.78 4.07
CA TYR A 91 0.17 -7.49 2.93
C TYR A 91 1.42 -8.30 3.30
N LEU A 92 2.36 -7.69 4.02
CA LEU A 92 3.58 -8.37 4.47
C LEU A 92 3.28 -9.49 5.46
N GLU A 93 2.40 -9.27 6.44
CA GLU A 93 1.99 -10.31 7.38
C GLU A 93 1.32 -11.50 6.68
N ILE A 94 0.50 -11.26 5.65
CA ILE A 94 -0.20 -12.32 4.90
C ILE A 94 0.74 -13.13 4.01
N PHE A 95 1.70 -12.48 3.33
CA PHE A 95 2.47 -13.12 2.25
C PHE A 95 3.95 -13.36 2.54
N PHE A 96 4.54 -12.62 3.49
CA PHE A 96 5.93 -12.77 3.94
C PHE A 96 6.01 -13.39 5.34
N GLY A 97 4.88 -13.44 6.06
CA GLY A 97 4.73 -14.11 7.34
C GLY A 97 5.22 -13.32 8.54
N HIS A 98 6.08 -12.31 8.35
CA HIS A 98 6.57 -11.45 9.43
C HIS A 98 6.98 -10.05 8.91
N TYR A 99 6.27 -9.00 9.31
CA TYR A 99 6.59 -7.61 9.04
C TYR A 99 7.98 -7.23 9.57
N GLY A 100 8.39 -7.76 10.73
CA GLY A 100 9.68 -7.43 11.37
C GLY A 100 10.91 -7.63 10.47
N LYS A 101 10.87 -8.59 9.53
CA LYS A 101 11.96 -8.82 8.56
C LYS A 101 12.02 -7.72 7.49
N SER A 102 10.86 -7.35 6.95
CA SER A 102 10.73 -6.35 5.88
C SER A 102 10.49 -4.92 6.38
N LYS A 103 10.42 -4.74 7.70
CA LYS A 103 10.18 -3.47 8.42
C LYS A 103 11.05 -2.34 7.85
N LYS A 104 12.36 -2.58 7.78
CA LYS A 104 13.34 -1.59 7.33
C LYS A 104 13.07 -1.09 5.90
N MET A 105 12.59 -1.94 5.01
CA MET A 105 12.35 -1.57 3.61
C MET A 105 11.18 -0.59 3.49
N VAL A 106 10.07 -0.88 4.16
CA VAL A 106 8.86 -0.03 4.14
C VAL A 106 9.10 1.27 4.88
N GLU A 107 9.75 1.20 6.04
CA GLU A 107 10.04 2.35 6.88
C GLU A 107 10.98 3.33 6.19
N LEU A 108 12.08 2.83 5.62
CA LEU A 108 13.05 3.69 4.93
C LEU A 108 12.42 4.45 3.76
N LEU A 109 11.49 3.84 3.02
CA LEU A 109 10.77 4.51 1.93
C LEU A 109 9.93 5.68 2.47
N SER A 110 9.04 5.42 3.43
CA SER A 110 8.23 6.48 4.08
C SER A 110 9.12 7.57 4.71
N GLU A 111 10.23 7.13 5.30
CA GLU A 111 11.41 7.86 5.73
C GLU A 111 11.86 8.97 4.79
N TYR A 112 12.36 8.48 3.66
CA TYR A 112 12.97 9.27 2.62
C TYR A 112 11.94 10.16 1.91
N GLU A 113 10.71 9.67 1.71
CA GLU A 113 9.59 10.40 1.10
C GLU A 113 9.12 11.60 1.93
N SER A 114 9.24 11.56 3.27
CA SER A 114 8.87 12.71 4.10
C SER A 114 10.03 13.72 4.24
N ASN A 115 11.27 13.24 4.38
CA ASN A 115 12.42 14.07 4.73
C ASN A 115 13.24 14.58 3.52
N GLY A 116 13.49 13.72 2.52
CA GLY A 116 14.35 14.03 1.37
C GLY A 116 13.69 14.85 0.26
N SER A 117 12.35 14.90 0.30
CA SER A 117 11.49 15.33 -0.79
C SER A 117 11.38 16.84 -0.99
N SER A 118 11.56 17.60 0.08
CA SER A 118 11.48 19.07 0.07
C SER A 118 12.63 19.73 -0.71
N LEU A 119 13.72 18.99 -0.94
CA LEU A 119 14.90 19.45 -1.67
C LEU A 119 14.76 19.28 -3.19
N LEU A 120 13.72 18.59 -3.67
CA LEU A 120 13.54 18.26 -5.08
C LEU A 120 12.70 19.30 -5.83
N MET A 121 12.91 19.38 -7.16
CA MET A 121 12.13 20.28 -8.02
C MET A 121 10.72 19.75 -8.29
N LYS A 122 10.58 18.45 -8.53
CA LYS A 122 9.32 17.76 -8.78
C LYS A 122 9.32 16.46 -7.99
N HIS A 123 8.48 16.37 -6.96
CA HIS A 123 8.36 15.18 -6.15
C HIS A 123 7.00 15.18 -5.45
N ARG A 124 6.35 14.02 -5.43
CA ARG A 124 5.03 13.81 -4.85
C ARG A 124 5.00 12.46 -4.16
N ASP A 125 4.18 12.32 -3.12
CA ASP A 125 4.06 11.10 -2.30
C ASP A 125 3.94 9.81 -3.15
N HIS A 126 4.99 8.98 -3.14
CA HIS A 126 5.03 7.66 -3.81
C HIS A 126 4.49 6.53 -2.92
N TYR A 127 4.42 6.75 -1.62
CA TYR A 127 3.96 5.77 -0.63
C TYR A 127 2.44 5.56 -0.74
N SER A 128 1.66 6.63 -0.62
CA SER A 128 0.21 6.58 -0.79
C SER A 128 -0.17 6.25 -2.25
N HIS A 129 0.63 6.74 -3.21
CA HIS A 129 0.46 6.44 -4.63
C HIS A 129 0.45 4.92 -4.90
N SER A 130 1.41 4.18 -4.36
CA SER A 130 1.52 2.73 -4.55
C SER A 130 0.28 1.98 -4.03
N VAL A 131 -0.33 2.44 -2.94
CA VAL A 131 -1.58 1.84 -2.43
C VAL A 131 -2.79 2.17 -3.31
N TYR A 132 -2.85 3.36 -3.91
CA TYR A 132 -3.88 3.66 -4.92
C TYR A 132 -3.69 2.86 -6.21
N VAL A 133 -2.44 2.67 -6.67
CA VAL A 133 -2.11 1.77 -7.79
C VAL A 133 -2.58 0.36 -7.48
N PHE A 134 -2.29 -0.13 -6.27
CA PHE A 134 -2.77 -1.43 -5.80
C PHE A 134 -4.31 -1.52 -5.87
N ALA A 135 -5.03 -0.54 -5.31
CA ALA A 135 -6.49 -0.47 -5.34
C ALA A 135 -7.07 -0.46 -6.77
N LEU A 136 -6.48 0.30 -7.69
CA LEU A 136 -6.88 0.36 -9.09
C LEU A 136 -6.80 -1.01 -9.75
N GLY A 137 -5.68 -1.72 -9.58
CA GLY A 137 -5.52 -3.04 -10.17
C GLY A 137 -6.53 -4.07 -9.63
N LEU A 138 -6.90 -3.98 -8.34
CA LEU A 138 -7.96 -4.83 -7.78
C LEU A 138 -9.32 -4.51 -8.41
N ALA A 139 -9.65 -3.22 -8.53
CA ALA A 139 -10.91 -2.78 -9.13
C ALA A 139 -11.02 -3.17 -10.62
N ILE A 140 -9.94 -3.01 -11.38
CA ILE A 140 -9.90 -3.41 -12.80
C ILE A 140 -9.99 -4.93 -12.92
N TYR A 141 -9.29 -5.71 -12.09
CA TYR A 141 -9.44 -7.17 -12.09
C TYR A 141 -10.88 -7.58 -11.78
N GLU A 142 -11.53 -6.95 -10.81
CA GLU A 142 -12.92 -7.26 -10.44
C GLU A 142 -13.89 -7.03 -11.59
N THR A 143 -13.69 -5.98 -12.36
CA THR A 143 -14.70 -5.46 -13.28
C THR A 143 -14.42 -5.81 -14.74
N ASN A 144 -13.16 -6.02 -15.13
CA ASN A 144 -12.78 -6.35 -16.51
C ASN A 144 -12.57 -7.86 -16.71
N GLU A 145 -13.54 -8.52 -17.35
CA GLU A 145 -13.49 -9.95 -17.61
C GLU A 145 -12.40 -10.35 -18.61
N THR A 146 -12.14 -9.51 -19.63
CA THR A 146 -11.10 -9.76 -20.63
C THR A 146 -9.74 -9.87 -19.97
N PHE A 147 -9.41 -8.92 -19.08
CA PHE A 147 -8.17 -8.96 -18.30
C PHE A 147 -8.09 -10.23 -17.45
N ARG A 148 -9.15 -10.59 -16.71
CA ARG A 148 -9.18 -11.83 -15.91
C ARG A 148 -8.92 -13.08 -16.76
N ARG A 149 -9.55 -13.17 -17.93
CA ARG A 149 -9.36 -14.30 -18.86
C ARG A 149 -7.94 -14.34 -19.41
N THR A 150 -7.38 -13.18 -19.78
CA THR A 150 -5.99 -13.07 -20.24
C THR A 150 -5.00 -13.47 -19.14
N PHE A 151 -5.18 -12.97 -17.92
CA PHE A 151 -4.39 -13.36 -16.76
C PHE A 151 -4.44 -14.87 -16.51
N LYS A 152 -5.65 -15.46 -16.47
CA LYS A 152 -5.83 -16.91 -16.29
C LYS A 152 -5.13 -17.71 -17.40
N LYS A 153 -5.27 -17.28 -18.65
CA LYS A 153 -4.61 -17.93 -19.79
C LYS A 153 -3.08 -17.85 -19.68
N PHE A 154 -2.54 -16.68 -19.36
CA PHE A 154 -1.11 -16.46 -19.21
C PHE A 154 -0.50 -17.40 -18.16
N TYR A 155 -1.16 -17.51 -17.00
CA TYR A 155 -0.71 -18.38 -15.89
C TYR A 155 -1.23 -19.82 -15.97
N ARG A 156 -1.80 -20.24 -17.11
CA ARG A 156 -2.28 -21.61 -17.38
C ARG A 156 -3.32 -22.10 -16.35
N ILE A 157 -4.15 -21.19 -15.86
CA ILE A 157 -5.30 -21.48 -15.00
C ILE A 157 -6.53 -21.67 -15.89
N SER A 158 -7.46 -22.54 -15.47
CA SER A 158 -8.69 -22.79 -16.23
C SER A 158 -9.48 -21.50 -16.45
N THR A 159 -9.88 -21.25 -17.69
CA THR A 159 -10.69 -20.08 -18.08
C THR A 159 -12.18 -20.38 -18.12
N LYS A 160 -12.62 -21.59 -17.70
CA LYS A 160 -14.04 -21.95 -17.70
C LYS A 160 -14.77 -21.17 -16.61
N GLU A 161 -15.85 -20.51 -16.96
CA GLU A 161 -16.62 -19.62 -16.05
C GLU A 161 -17.30 -20.37 -14.91
N ASP A 162 -17.67 -21.63 -15.10
CA ASP A 162 -18.29 -22.48 -14.08
C ASP A 162 -17.30 -22.98 -13.03
N ASN A 163 -15.99 -22.86 -13.29
CA ASN A 163 -14.94 -23.31 -12.37
C ASN A 163 -14.61 -22.23 -11.33
N ARG A 164 -15.49 -22.07 -10.34
CA ARG A 164 -15.33 -21.12 -9.23
C ARG A 164 -14.03 -21.30 -8.45
N GLU A 165 -13.53 -22.53 -8.33
CA GLU A 165 -12.28 -22.80 -7.61
C GLU A 165 -11.06 -22.29 -8.38
N ALA A 166 -11.04 -22.45 -9.71
CA ALA A 166 -9.98 -21.89 -10.54
C ALA A 166 -10.03 -20.35 -10.55
N ASP A 167 -11.23 -19.75 -10.52
CA ASP A 167 -11.39 -18.30 -10.44
C ASP A 167 -10.85 -17.75 -9.11
N ARG A 168 -11.24 -18.34 -7.97
CA ARG A 168 -10.67 -17.99 -6.65
C ARG A 168 -9.16 -18.16 -6.62
N LYS A 169 -8.64 -19.28 -7.12
CA LYS A 169 -7.19 -19.52 -7.19
C LYS A 169 -6.49 -18.42 -8.01
N ALA A 170 -7.07 -18.02 -9.15
CA ALA A 170 -6.52 -16.95 -9.97
C ALA A 170 -6.56 -15.59 -9.28
N ALA A 171 -7.63 -15.28 -8.54
CA ALA A 171 -7.76 -14.03 -7.79
C ALA A 171 -6.78 -13.97 -6.61
N CYS A 172 -6.65 -15.04 -5.81
CA CYS A 172 -5.67 -15.12 -4.73
C CYS A 172 -4.22 -15.02 -5.26
N LEU A 173 -3.95 -15.65 -6.41
CA LEU A 173 -2.66 -15.54 -7.09
C LEU A 173 -2.40 -14.10 -7.56
N PHE A 174 -3.40 -13.47 -8.19
CA PHE A 174 -3.32 -12.07 -8.58
C PHE A 174 -3.06 -11.18 -7.37
N LEU A 175 -3.83 -11.28 -6.28
CA LEU A 175 -3.64 -10.49 -5.07
C LEU A 175 -2.21 -10.57 -4.54
N LYS A 176 -1.64 -11.77 -4.46
CA LYS A 176 -0.25 -11.98 -4.02
C LYS A 176 0.73 -11.26 -4.96
N TYR A 177 0.73 -11.57 -6.24
CA TYR A 177 1.77 -11.04 -7.13
C TYR A 177 1.54 -9.60 -7.56
N TRP A 178 0.29 -9.17 -7.66
CA TRP A 178 -0.08 -7.77 -7.86
C TRP A 178 0.28 -6.92 -6.66
N GLY A 179 0.08 -7.41 -5.42
CA GLY A 179 0.55 -6.70 -4.23
C GLY A 179 2.06 -6.54 -4.21
N LEU A 180 2.84 -7.59 -4.55
CA LEU A 180 4.29 -7.48 -4.76
C LEU A 180 4.64 -6.41 -5.80
N THR A 181 3.95 -6.39 -6.94
CA THR A 181 4.22 -5.46 -8.04
C THR A 181 3.83 -4.03 -7.67
N ALA A 182 2.58 -3.79 -7.29
CA ALA A 182 2.02 -2.45 -7.09
C ALA A 182 2.51 -1.77 -5.82
N LEU A 183 2.61 -2.48 -4.70
CA LEU A 183 3.02 -1.85 -3.44
C LEU A 183 4.52 -1.51 -3.43
N PHE A 184 5.34 -2.23 -4.21
CA PHE A 184 6.80 -2.13 -4.12
C PHE A 184 7.49 -1.65 -5.41
N HIS A 185 6.74 -1.20 -6.43
CA HIS A 185 7.36 -0.72 -7.68
C HIS A 185 8.26 0.51 -7.51
N ASP A 186 8.00 1.31 -6.47
CA ASP A 186 8.63 2.59 -6.19
C ASP A 186 9.65 2.55 -5.03
N ILE A 187 9.95 1.37 -4.46
CA ILE A 187 10.89 1.28 -3.32
C ILE A 187 12.34 1.68 -3.67
N GLY A 188 12.67 1.78 -4.96
CA GLY A 188 13.95 2.19 -5.50
C GLY A 188 14.15 3.71 -5.56
N TYR A 189 13.14 4.53 -5.22
CA TYR A 189 13.27 5.99 -5.23
C TYR A 189 14.47 6.52 -4.41
N PRO A 190 14.83 5.97 -3.23
CA PRO A 190 16.03 6.39 -2.51
C PRO A 190 17.34 6.35 -3.32
N PHE A 191 17.39 5.63 -4.44
CA PHE A 191 18.52 5.62 -5.38
C PHE A 191 18.40 6.69 -6.48
N GLU A 192 17.19 7.03 -6.92
CA GLU A 192 16.97 8.09 -7.92
C GLU A 192 17.04 9.49 -7.31
N LEU A 193 16.51 9.69 -6.10
CA LEU A 193 16.40 11.03 -5.51
C LEU A 193 17.75 11.72 -5.30
N PRO A 194 18.82 11.07 -4.78
CA PRO A 194 20.13 11.71 -4.65
C PRO A 194 20.69 12.17 -6.00
N PHE A 195 20.46 11.39 -7.05
CA PHE A 195 20.84 11.73 -8.42
C PHE A 195 20.11 12.98 -8.90
N GLU A 196 18.79 13.03 -8.73
CA GLU A 196 17.96 14.19 -9.10
C GLU A 196 18.30 15.44 -8.28
N GLN A 197 18.63 15.29 -6.98
CA GLN A 197 19.11 16.38 -6.15
C GLN A 197 20.40 16.97 -6.71
N VAL A 198 21.41 16.15 -6.99
CA VAL A 198 22.70 16.62 -7.55
C VAL A 198 22.48 17.34 -8.87
N ILE A 199 21.70 16.78 -9.80
CA ILE A 199 21.43 17.43 -11.09
C ILE A 199 20.73 18.78 -10.90
N SER A 200 19.74 18.85 -9.99
CA SER A 200 18.96 20.08 -9.78
C SER A 200 19.82 21.28 -9.33
N TYR A 201 20.95 21.05 -8.64
CA TYR A 201 21.91 22.11 -8.30
C TYR A 201 22.57 22.76 -9.51
N PHE A 202 22.73 22.02 -10.62
CA PHE A 202 23.35 22.52 -11.85
C PHE A 202 22.33 23.06 -12.85
N GLU A 203 21.04 22.75 -12.69
CA GLU A 203 19.94 23.26 -13.54
C GLU A 203 19.55 24.72 -13.22
N VAL A 204 20.07 25.31 -12.12
CA VAL A 204 19.77 26.68 -11.64
C VAL A 204 20.02 27.76 -12.71
N ASN A 205 20.92 27.50 -13.68
CA ASN A 205 21.26 28.43 -14.77
C ASN A 205 20.52 28.15 -16.10
N LYS A 206 19.39 27.43 -16.09
CA LYS A 206 18.62 27.03 -17.30
C LYS A 206 19.39 26.14 -18.30
N ILE A 207 20.50 25.53 -17.87
CA ILE A 207 21.20 24.54 -18.68
C ILE A 207 20.33 23.28 -18.70
N LYS A 208 19.88 22.87 -19.89
CA LYS A 208 19.13 21.62 -20.05
C LYS A 208 20.05 20.44 -19.73
N ARG A 209 19.51 19.46 -19.01
CA ARG A 209 20.11 18.14 -18.78
C ARG A 209 20.68 17.56 -20.09
N GLY A 210 21.93 17.09 -20.06
CA GLY A 210 22.59 16.53 -21.23
C GLY A 210 24.12 16.49 -21.14
N LYS A 211 24.78 16.45 -22.29
CA LYS A 211 26.24 16.36 -22.37
C LYS A 211 26.91 17.50 -21.59
N GLY A 212 27.70 17.15 -20.58
CA GLY A 212 28.35 18.09 -19.66
C GLY A 212 27.65 18.27 -18.31
N SER A 213 26.49 17.63 -18.08
CA SER A 213 25.86 17.54 -16.76
C SER A 213 26.68 16.64 -15.83
N LEU A 214 26.89 17.10 -14.59
CA LEU A 214 27.42 16.27 -13.51
C LEU A 214 26.34 15.29 -13.06
N TYR A 215 26.72 14.05 -12.76
CA TYR A 215 25.79 13.03 -12.28
C TYR A 215 26.47 12.06 -11.31
N VAL A 216 25.65 11.36 -10.52
CA VAL A 216 26.08 10.26 -9.64
C VAL A 216 25.83 8.93 -10.35
N ALA A 217 26.69 7.95 -10.13
CA ALA A 217 26.52 6.59 -10.61
C ALA A 217 26.80 5.60 -9.47
N TYR A 218 26.17 4.43 -9.55
CA TYR A 218 26.35 3.36 -8.56
C TYR A 218 27.32 2.30 -9.11
N HIS A 219 28.31 1.93 -8.31
CA HIS A 219 29.27 0.86 -8.58
C HIS A 219 29.11 -0.27 -7.57
N ASP A 220 29.83 -1.38 -7.77
CA ASP A 220 29.81 -2.58 -6.91
C ASP A 220 28.40 -3.16 -6.72
N LEU A 221 27.70 -3.31 -7.85
CA LEU A 221 26.29 -3.71 -7.90
C LEU A 221 26.07 -5.17 -7.51
N GLU A 222 27.12 -5.98 -7.44
CA GLU A 222 27.08 -7.39 -7.06
C GLU A 222 26.43 -7.59 -5.69
N PHE A 223 26.55 -6.62 -4.78
CA PHE A 223 25.87 -6.65 -3.49
C PHE A 223 24.34 -6.59 -3.60
N LEU A 224 23.83 -5.90 -4.63
CA LEU A 224 22.40 -5.72 -4.87
C LEU A 224 21.84 -6.78 -5.83
N THR A 225 22.66 -7.24 -6.79
CA THR A 225 22.21 -8.14 -7.86
C THR A 225 22.57 -9.61 -7.63
N GLY A 226 23.49 -9.89 -6.71
CA GLY A 226 23.92 -11.24 -6.38
C GLY A 226 22.76 -12.14 -5.94
N ILE A 227 22.85 -13.42 -6.30
CA ILE A 227 21.91 -14.47 -5.90
C ILE A 227 22.64 -15.52 -5.06
N SER A 228 21.99 -16.09 -4.04
CA SER A 228 22.59 -17.19 -3.28
C SER A 228 22.70 -18.48 -4.11
N GLU A 229 23.49 -19.44 -3.63
CA GLU A 229 23.58 -20.77 -4.26
C GLU A 229 22.21 -21.48 -4.30
N ASP A 230 21.39 -21.32 -3.25
CA ASP A 230 20.05 -21.89 -3.17
C ASP A 230 19.12 -21.27 -4.22
N ALA A 231 19.17 -19.94 -4.37
CA ALA A 231 18.42 -19.21 -5.38
C ALA A 231 18.89 -19.57 -6.80
N ALA A 232 20.19 -19.63 -7.05
CA ALA A 232 20.75 -20.09 -8.33
C ALA A 232 20.27 -21.51 -8.67
N GLY A 233 20.31 -22.42 -7.70
CA GLY A 233 19.78 -23.78 -7.85
C GLY A 233 18.27 -23.80 -8.12
N ARG A 234 17.50 -22.90 -7.50
CA ARG A 234 16.06 -22.73 -7.77
C ARG A 234 15.80 -22.21 -9.18
N PHE A 235 16.49 -21.16 -9.62
CA PHE A 235 16.34 -20.62 -10.98
C PHE A 235 16.75 -21.64 -12.04
N ARG A 236 17.80 -22.43 -11.79
CA ARG A 236 18.18 -23.55 -12.66
C ARG A 236 17.06 -24.56 -12.83
N ARG A 237 16.28 -24.86 -11.78
CA ARG A 237 15.11 -25.73 -11.89
C ARG A 237 13.94 -25.07 -12.62
N LEU A 238 13.69 -23.78 -12.40
CA LEU A 238 12.57 -23.06 -13.00
C LEU A 238 12.74 -22.79 -14.50
N TYR A 239 13.97 -22.49 -14.91
CA TYR A 239 14.30 -22.06 -16.28
C TYR A 239 15.19 -23.04 -17.05
N HIS A 240 15.66 -24.11 -16.42
CA HIS A 240 16.57 -25.10 -17.02
C HIS A 240 17.88 -24.48 -17.52
N ARG A 241 18.36 -23.44 -16.84
CA ARG A 241 19.55 -22.65 -17.20
C ARG A 241 20.23 -22.07 -15.96
N GLU A 242 21.56 -21.92 -16.01
CA GLU A 242 22.32 -21.26 -14.95
C GLU A 242 22.36 -19.75 -15.15
N PHE A 243 22.31 -19.03 -14.03
CA PHE A 243 22.38 -17.57 -13.95
C PHE A 243 23.38 -17.18 -12.88
N ARG A 244 24.13 -16.11 -13.12
CA ARG A 244 25.12 -15.58 -12.18
C ARG A 244 24.52 -14.60 -11.18
N ASP A 245 23.52 -13.84 -11.61
CA ASP A 245 22.88 -12.78 -10.84
C ASP A 245 21.42 -12.61 -11.26
N ILE A 246 20.69 -11.75 -10.55
CA ILE A 246 19.28 -11.47 -10.84
C ILE A 246 19.09 -10.70 -12.17
N MET A 247 20.09 -9.97 -12.65
CA MET A 247 20.00 -9.25 -13.92
C MET A 247 19.95 -10.21 -15.10
N GLU A 248 20.72 -11.30 -15.07
CA GLU A 248 20.66 -12.34 -16.10
C GLU A 248 19.29 -13.04 -16.10
N VAL A 249 18.73 -13.32 -14.92
CA VAL A 249 17.38 -13.90 -14.79
C VAL A 249 16.35 -12.97 -15.41
N LEU A 250 16.38 -11.67 -15.06
CA LEU A 250 15.44 -10.67 -15.57
C LEU A 250 15.61 -10.42 -17.07
N ALA A 251 16.85 -10.34 -17.57
CA ALA A 251 17.13 -10.18 -18.99
C ALA A 251 16.59 -11.34 -19.82
N PHE A 252 16.82 -12.58 -19.36
CA PHE A 252 16.28 -13.78 -19.99
C PHE A 252 14.74 -13.77 -19.97
N ASP A 253 14.15 -13.52 -18.81
CA ASP A 253 12.70 -13.57 -18.61
C ASP A 253 11.96 -12.52 -19.45
N ILE A 254 12.46 -11.28 -19.48
CA ILE A 254 11.90 -10.20 -20.31
C ILE A 254 12.07 -10.51 -21.79
N THR A 255 13.23 -11.01 -22.21
CA THR A 255 13.48 -11.37 -23.61
C THR A 255 12.57 -12.50 -24.08
N ALA A 256 12.35 -13.52 -23.24
CA ALA A 256 11.46 -14.62 -23.55
C ALA A 256 10.00 -14.17 -23.78
N LYS A 257 9.56 -13.12 -23.08
CA LYS A 257 8.20 -12.56 -23.22
C LYS A 257 8.07 -11.54 -24.35
N LEU A 258 9.04 -10.65 -24.49
CA LEU A 258 8.93 -9.44 -25.31
C LEU A 258 9.93 -9.38 -26.48
N GLY A 259 11.03 -10.14 -26.44
CA GLY A 259 12.16 -10.01 -27.36
C GLY A 259 11.78 -10.16 -28.84
N GLU A 260 10.98 -11.18 -29.17
CA GLU A 260 10.50 -11.42 -30.54
C GLU A 260 9.63 -10.26 -31.05
N ARG A 261 8.68 -9.80 -30.24
CA ARG A 261 7.74 -8.74 -30.64
C ARG A 261 8.41 -7.38 -30.82
N TYR A 262 9.33 -7.05 -29.91
CA TYR A 262 9.95 -5.73 -29.87
C TYR A 262 11.30 -5.68 -30.59
N GLY A 263 11.86 -6.82 -30.98
CA GLY A 263 13.07 -6.93 -31.80
C GLY A 263 14.35 -6.67 -31.02
N PHE A 264 14.53 -7.33 -29.87
CA PHE A 264 15.76 -7.27 -29.09
C PHE A 264 16.21 -8.66 -28.61
N THR A 265 17.50 -8.83 -28.35
CA THR A 265 18.10 -10.07 -27.85
C THR A 265 18.37 -9.98 -26.36
N GLU A 266 18.63 -11.13 -25.74
CA GLU A 266 18.97 -11.23 -24.32
C GLU A 266 20.26 -10.48 -24.00
N GLU A 267 21.29 -10.60 -24.84
CA GLU A 267 22.58 -9.92 -24.63
C GLU A 267 22.39 -8.41 -24.63
N LYS A 268 21.54 -7.89 -25.52
CA LYS A 268 21.21 -6.47 -25.55
C LYS A 268 20.44 -6.03 -24.31
N MET A 269 19.50 -6.85 -23.83
CA MET A 269 18.75 -6.55 -22.61
C MET A 269 19.69 -6.52 -21.40
N LEU A 270 20.58 -7.51 -21.28
CA LEU A 270 21.55 -7.58 -20.19
C LEU A 270 22.51 -6.38 -20.20
N ASP A 271 23.03 -5.98 -21.37
CA ASP A 271 23.87 -4.78 -21.51
C ASP A 271 23.14 -3.51 -21.02
N ILE A 272 21.86 -3.36 -21.38
CA ILE A 272 21.05 -2.22 -20.92
C ILE A 272 20.90 -2.24 -19.39
N LEU A 273 20.58 -3.39 -18.80
CA LEU A 273 20.41 -3.52 -17.35
C LEU A 273 21.70 -3.21 -16.60
N GLN A 274 22.84 -3.71 -17.08
CA GLN A 274 24.15 -3.46 -16.48
C GLN A 274 24.56 -1.99 -16.56
N ARG A 275 24.26 -1.30 -17.67
CA ARG A 275 24.68 0.08 -17.90
C ARG A 275 23.80 1.13 -17.23
N LYS A 276 22.51 0.86 -17.03
CA LYS A 276 21.56 1.81 -16.40
C LYS A 276 22.09 2.45 -15.10
N PRO A 277 22.54 1.68 -14.10
CA PRO A 277 23.03 2.24 -12.83
C PRO A 277 24.43 2.90 -12.89
N VAL A 278 25.30 2.44 -13.80
CA VAL A 278 26.72 2.89 -13.88
C VAL A 278 26.94 4.01 -14.91
N ALA A 279 26.10 4.10 -15.93
CA ALA A 279 26.27 5.00 -17.06
C ALA A 279 24.96 5.75 -17.40
N PRO A 280 24.35 6.48 -16.45
CA PRO A 280 23.09 7.19 -16.67
C PRO A 280 23.17 8.23 -17.81
N GLY A 281 24.38 8.71 -18.16
CA GLY A 281 24.60 9.56 -19.33
C GLY A 281 24.17 8.95 -20.67
N ASP A 282 24.19 7.61 -20.79
CA ASP A 282 23.72 6.90 -21.98
C ASP A 282 22.19 6.80 -22.04
N PHE A 283 21.52 7.04 -20.92
CA PHE A 283 20.07 6.94 -20.74
C PHE A 283 19.43 8.30 -20.47
N GLY A 284 19.96 9.34 -21.11
CA GLY A 284 19.40 10.69 -21.01
C GLY A 284 19.67 11.37 -19.66
N TYR A 285 20.73 10.95 -18.96
CA TYR A 285 21.07 11.41 -17.61
C TYR A 285 19.91 11.17 -16.65
N PHE A 286 19.41 9.94 -16.62
CA PHE A 286 18.31 9.53 -15.76
C PHE A 286 18.70 8.29 -14.97
N MET A 287 18.42 8.31 -13.67
CA MET A 287 18.59 7.16 -12.79
C MET A 287 17.24 6.47 -12.66
N ASP A 288 17.17 5.17 -12.94
CA ASP A 288 15.90 4.46 -13.05
C ASP A 288 15.53 3.77 -11.73
N HIS A 289 14.66 4.38 -10.92
CA HIS A 289 14.21 3.75 -9.67
C HIS A 289 13.66 2.33 -9.89
N ALA A 290 13.00 2.04 -11.01
CA ALA A 290 12.44 0.72 -11.30
C ALA A 290 13.47 -0.41 -11.29
N PHE A 291 14.71 -0.12 -11.71
CA PHE A 291 15.83 -1.06 -11.62
C PHE A 291 16.16 -1.41 -10.17
N PHE A 292 16.32 -0.38 -9.34
CA PHE A 292 16.62 -0.57 -7.93
C PHE A 292 15.46 -1.18 -7.16
N SER A 293 14.21 -0.83 -7.49
CA SER A 293 13.02 -1.42 -6.91
C SER A 293 12.99 -2.92 -7.15
N ALA A 294 13.21 -3.37 -8.39
CA ALA A 294 13.23 -4.78 -8.72
C ALA A 294 14.37 -5.51 -7.98
N CYS A 295 15.60 -5.01 -8.03
CA CYS A 295 16.73 -5.70 -7.39
C CYS A 295 16.61 -5.72 -5.85
N ARG A 296 16.18 -4.61 -5.23
CA ARG A 296 16.00 -4.54 -3.77
C ARG A 296 14.85 -5.44 -3.29
N LEU A 297 13.75 -5.50 -4.04
CA LEU A 297 12.64 -6.38 -3.73
C LEU A 297 13.03 -7.85 -3.88
N TYR A 298 13.87 -8.18 -4.87
CA TYR A 298 14.42 -9.52 -5.00
C TYR A 298 15.19 -9.96 -3.74
N SER A 299 16.11 -9.12 -3.24
CA SER A 299 16.85 -9.42 -2.00
C SER A 299 15.89 -9.67 -0.83
N GLU A 300 14.82 -8.88 -0.73
CA GLU A 300 13.80 -9.05 0.31
C GLU A 300 13.04 -10.37 0.20
N ILE A 301 12.65 -10.76 -1.02
CA ILE A 301 11.96 -12.02 -1.28
C ILE A 301 12.86 -13.20 -0.91
N GLU A 302 14.14 -13.14 -1.30
CA GLU A 302 15.10 -14.20 -0.99
C GLU A 302 15.30 -14.37 0.53
N GLU A 303 15.45 -13.26 1.26
CA GLU A 303 15.64 -13.26 2.72
C GLU A 303 14.38 -13.68 3.50
N SER A 304 13.20 -13.24 3.06
CA SER A 304 11.96 -13.37 3.83
C SER A 304 11.10 -14.57 3.43
N VAL A 305 11.00 -14.90 2.14
CA VAL A 305 10.14 -15.98 1.61
C VAL A 305 10.92 -17.30 1.45
N SER A 306 12.26 -17.28 1.61
CA SER A 306 13.19 -18.37 1.29
C SER A 306 13.36 -18.63 -0.22
N ALA A 307 14.60 -18.86 -0.62
CA ALA A 307 14.96 -19.20 -2.00
C ALA A 307 14.21 -20.43 -2.55
N ALA A 308 13.80 -21.37 -1.68
CA ALA A 308 13.07 -22.58 -2.10
C ALA A 308 11.68 -22.29 -2.68
N ASP A 309 11.03 -21.24 -2.18
CA ASP A 309 9.64 -20.87 -2.49
C ASP A 309 9.53 -19.79 -3.58
N ILE A 310 10.66 -19.36 -4.14
CA ILE A 310 10.67 -18.48 -5.31
C ILE A 310 10.03 -19.20 -6.50
N GLU A 311 9.19 -18.50 -7.25
CA GLU A 311 8.42 -19.02 -8.39
C GLU A 311 8.58 -18.08 -9.58
N LYS A 312 8.19 -18.54 -10.78
CA LYS A 312 8.20 -17.68 -11.97
C LYS A 312 7.37 -16.41 -11.77
N LEU A 313 6.26 -16.49 -11.05
CA LEU A 313 5.43 -15.32 -10.75
C LEU A 313 6.14 -14.26 -9.89
N HIS A 314 7.10 -14.66 -9.04
CA HIS A 314 7.93 -13.68 -8.34
C HIS A 314 8.81 -12.93 -9.35
N VAL A 315 9.40 -13.63 -10.32
CA VAL A 315 10.18 -13.01 -11.41
C VAL A 315 9.29 -12.18 -12.34
N ASP A 316 8.04 -12.58 -12.58
CA ASP A 316 7.06 -11.80 -13.32
C ASP A 316 6.74 -10.48 -12.60
N ALA A 317 6.60 -10.50 -11.27
CA ALA A 317 6.40 -9.29 -10.49
C ALA A 317 7.63 -8.36 -10.56
N LEU A 318 8.84 -8.91 -10.46
CA LEU A 318 10.09 -8.15 -10.56
C LEU A 318 10.30 -7.55 -11.96
N SER A 319 10.04 -8.32 -13.02
CA SER A 319 10.13 -7.83 -14.39
C SER A 319 9.05 -6.81 -14.72
N ALA A 320 7.84 -6.93 -14.15
CA ALA A 320 6.81 -5.91 -14.24
C ALA A 320 7.26 -4.58 -13.65
N ILE A 321 7.83 -4.63 -12.44
CA ILE A 321 8.44 -3.46 -11.80
C ILE A 321 9.55 -2.91 -12.70
N LEU A 322 10.49 -3.72 -13.15
CA LEU A 322 11.61 -3.22 -13.96
C LEU A 322 11.14 -2.53 -15.27
N LEU A 323 10.06 -3.01 -15.86
CA LEU A 323 9.53 -2.48 -17.11
C LEU A 323 8.77 -1.15 -16.92
N HIS A 324 8.10 -0.92 -15.80
CA HIS A 324 7.05 0.11 -15.66
C HIS A 324 7.53 1.54 -15.95
N ASN A 325 8.80 1.84 -15.69
CA ASN A 325 9.38 3.15 -15.88
C ASN A 325 10.20 3.25 -17.18
N SER A 326 11.50 3.57 -17.07
CA SER A 326 12.23 4.07 -18.23
C SER A 326 12.68 2.96 -19.19
N LEU A 327 12.85 1.73 -18.70
CA LEU A 327 13.27 0.59 -19.51
C LEU A 327 12.30 0.33 -20.67
N PHE A 328 11.02 0.10 -20.38
CA PHE A 328 10.06 -0.18 -21.45
C PHE A 328 9.86 1.07 -22.33
N LYS A 329 9.59 2.21 -21.71
CA LYS A 329 9.24 3.46 -22.39
C LYS A 329 10.35 3.91 -23.37
N PHE A 330 11.61 3.92 -22.94
CA PHE A 330 12.69 4.56 -23.71
C PHE A 330 13.69 3.58 -24.33
N SER A 331 13.86 2.38 -23.78
CA SER A 331 14.85 1.42 -24.28
C SER A 331 14.24 0.29 -25.11
N ILE A 332 12.94 0.00 -24.94
CA ILE A 332 12.23 -1.06 -25.67
C ILE A 332 11.25 -0.48 -26.70
N SER A 333 10.28 0.33 -26.23
CA SER A 333 9.17 0.80 -27.07
C SER A 333 9.45 2.13 -27.76
N PHE A 334 10.41 2.92 -27.27
CA PHE A 334 10.73 4.25 -27.79
C PHE A 334 9.46 5.13 -27.94
N TYR A 335 8.58 5.14 -26.94
CA TYR A 335 7.19 5.66 -27.06
C TYR A 335 7.09 7.13 -27.54
N LYS A 336 8.13 7.93 -27.31
CA LYS A 336 8.23 9.34 -27.72
C LYS A 336 8.95 9.56 -29.06
N ASP A 337 9.63 8.56 -29.62
CA ASP A 337 10.35 8.66 -30.89
C ASP A 337 9.41 8.31 -32.05
N LYS A 338 9.01 9.30 -32.86
CA LYS A 338 8.03 9.08 -33.94
C LYS A 338 8.48 8.07 -34.99
N GLU A 339 9.78 7.87 -35.19
CA GLU A 339 10.33 6.99 -36.21
C GLU A 339 10.60 5.58 -35.66
N LYS A 340 11.08 5.48 -34.41
CA LYS A 340 11.48 4.21 -33.80
C LYS A 340 10.40 3.57 -32.92
N ARG A 341 9.33 4.30 -32.63
CA ARG A 341 8.24 3.84 -31.75
C ARG A 341 7.72 2.47 -32.14
N LYS A 342 7.68 1.57 -31.17
CA LYS A 342 7.08 0.24 -31.26
C LYS A 342 5.65 0.24 -30.72
N ALA A 343 4.97 -0.88 -30.89
CA ALA A 343 3.59 -1.07 -30.41
C ALA A 343 3.52 -0.96 -28.87
N PRO A 344 2.41 -0.46 -28.31
CA PRO A 344 2.20 -0.44 -26.87
C PRO A 344 2.16 -1.86 -26.28
N LEU A 345 2.42 -1.99 -24.98
CA LEU A 345 2.40 -3.27 -24.27
C LEU A 345 0.98 -3.84 -24.22
N ARG A 346 0.82 -5.12 -24.56
CA ARG A 346 -0.48 -5.80 -24.46
C ARG A 346 -0.54 -6.66 -23.21
N MET A 347 -1.73 -6.77 -22.61
CA MET A 347 -1.93 -7.59 -21.42
C MET A 347 -1.59 -9.07 -21.63
N GLU A 348 -1.63 -9.59 -22.86
CA GLU A 348 -1.24 -10.98 -23.15
C GLU A 348 0.27 -11.22 -23.07
N ASP A 349 1.08 -10.16 -23.22
CA ASP A 349 2.53 -10.29 -23.27
C ASP A 349 3.12 -10.33 -21.86
N HIS A 350 2.57 -9.49 -20.97
CA HIS A 350 2.96 -9.43 -19.57
C HIS A 350 1.83 -8.78 -18.73
N PRO A 351 0.89 -9.57 -18.18
CA PRO A 351 -0.30 -9.03 -17.53
C PRO A 351 -0.02 -8.12 -16.33
N LEU A 352 1.02 -8.42 -15.54
CA LEU A 352 1.38 -7.62 -14.37
C LEU A 352 2.05 -6.30 -14.79
N ALA A 353 2.94 -6.31 -15.78
CA ALA A 353 3.58 -5.10 -16.31
C ALA A 353 2.55 -4.18 -16.98
N PHE A 354 1.63 -4.76 -17.74
CA PHE A 354 0.50 -4.03 -18.33
C PHE A 354 -0.34 -3.32 -17.26
N MET A 355 -0.75 -4.07 -16.23
CA MET A 355 -1.57 -3.51 -15.15
C MET A 355 -0.81 -2.44 -14.37
N LEU A 356 0.48 -2.65 -14.09
CA LEU A 356 1.32 -1.68 -13.38
C LEU A 356 1.43 -0.37 -14.15
N MET A 357 1.82 -0.42 -15.42
CA MET A 357 1.95 0.78 -16.25
C MET A 357 0.62 1.52 -16.42
N LEU A 358 -0.49 0.80 -16.60
CA LEU A 358 -1.81 1.42 -16.71
C LEU A 358 -2.19 2.13 -15.41
N CYS A 359 -2.07 1.45 -14.27
CA CYS A 359 -2.49 1.99 -12.98
C CYS A 359 -1.57 3.12 -12.50
N ASP A 360 -0.26 3.00 -12.71
CA ASP A 360 0.72 4.05 -12.36
C ASP A 360 0.41 5.36 -13.10
N GLU A 361 0.23 5.31 -14.43
CA GLU A 361 -0.07 6.49 -15.24
C GLU A 361 -1.44 7.11 -14.88
N LEU A 362 -2.44 6.28 -14.55
CA LEU A 362 -3.76 6.75 -14.11
C LEU A 362 -3.71 7.43 -12.74
N GLN A 363 -2.87 6.93 -11.83
CA GLN A 363 -2.76 7.45 -10.47
C GLN A 363 -2.00 8.77 -10.47
N CYS A 364 -2.68 9.89 -10.68
CA CYS A 364 -2.06 11.22 -10.66
C CYS A 364 -2.73 12.21 -9.70
N TRP A 365 -3.71 11.74 -8.93
CA TRP A 365 -4.52 12.51 -7.97
C TRP A 365 -4.09 12.28 -6.51
N ASP A 366 -4.53 13.17 -5.63
CA ASP A 366 -4.34 13.12 -4.16
C ASP A 366 -2.91 12.83 -3.69
N ARG A 367 -1.92 13.18 -4.51
CA ARG A 367 -0.51 13.09 -4.14
C ARG A 367 -0.06 14.39 -3.47
N THR A 368 0.46 14.30 -2.25
CA THR A 368 1.05 15.45 -1.55
C THR A 368 2.22 16.00 -2.34
N ALA A 369 2.21 17.29 -2.66
CA ALA A 369 3.27 17.95 -3.42
C ALA A 369 4.42 18.41 -2.51
N TYR A 370 5.54 17.72 -2.56
CA TYR A 370 6.74 18.08 -1.79
C TYR A 370 7.66 19.03 -2.55
N GLY A 371 7.85 18.80 -3.86
CA GLY A 371 8.80 19.53 -4.68
C GLY A 371 8.43 21.01 -4.94
N ARG A 372 9.44 21.85 -5.16
CA ARG A 372 9.28 23.31 -5.32
C ARG A 372 8.33 23.70 -6.45
N ASN A 373 8.45 23.08 -7.63
CA ASN A 373 7.58 23.36 -8.76
C ASN A 373 6.20 22.74 -8.55
N SER A 374 6.14 21.52 -7.99
CA SER A 374 4.89 20.80 -7.73
C SER A 374 3.92 21.58 -6.84
N ARG A 375 4.42 22.41 -5.92
CA ARG A 375 3.59 23.30 -5.09
C ARG A 375 2.89 24.44 -5.86
N THR A 376 3.37 24.77 -7.06
CA THR A 376 2.79 25.84 -7.90
C THR A 376 1.96 25.30 -9.06
N GLU A 377 1.99 23.99 -9.29
CA GLU A 377 1.31 23.33 -10.40
C GLU A 377 -0.13 22.94 -10.01
N LEU A 378 -1.04 23.06 -10.99
CA LEU A 378 -2.43 22.63 -10.82
C LEU A 378 -2.54 21.12 -11.07
N HIS A 379 -2.75 20.36 -10.00
CA HIS A 379 -2.91 18.90 -10.02
C HIS A 379 -4.33 18.50 -9.62
N PRO A 380 -4.82 17.32 -10.07
CA PRO A 380 -6.09 16.81 -9.63
C PRO A 380 -6.01 16.45 -8.13
N MET A 381 -6.97 16.93 -7.36
CA MET A 381 -7.07 16.67 -5.93
C MET A 381 -7.80 15.36 -5.62
N ALA A 382 -8.66 14.90 -6.53
CA ALA A 382 -9.42 13.68 -6.36
C ALA A 382 -9.87 13.13 -7.72
N VAL A 383 -10.43 11.92 -7.72
CA VAL A 383 -11.01 11.29 -8.90
C VAL A 383 -12.21 10.45 -8.50
N ASP A 384 -13.21 10.40 -9.38
CA ASP A 384 -14.29 9.42 -9.30
C ASP A 384 -14.15 8.46 -10.50
N PHE A 385 -14.02 7.15 -10.20
CA PHE A 385 -13.98 6.09 -11.22
C PHE A 385 -15.33 5.41 -11.38
N ASP A 386 -15.59 4.96 -12.60
CA ASP A 386 -16.65 4.02 -12.91
C ASP A 386 -16.16 3.00 -13.97
N PHE A 387 -16.19 1.72 -13.58
CA PHE A 387 -15.69 0.60 -14.39
C PHE A 387 -16.79 -0.15 -15.17
N HIS A 388 -17.95 0.47 -15.40
CA HIS A 388 -19.03 -0.19 -16.12
C HIS A 388 -18.66 -0.53 -17.58
N GLY A 389 -19.22 -1.64 -18.08
CA GLY A 389 -19.06 -2.05 -19.49
C GLY A 389 -17.64 -2.47 -19.89
N GLY A 390 -16.74 -2.72 -18.92
CA GLY A 390 -15.34 -3.07 -19.19
C GLY A 390 -14.46 -1.88 -19.60
N ALA A 391 -15.04 -0.67 -19.65
CA ALA A 391 -14.31 0.58 -19.87
C ALA A 391 -14.01 1.27 -18.53
N LEU A 392 -13.04 2.18 -18.56
CA LEU A 392 -12.63 2.97 -17.40
C LEU A 392 -13.04 4.43 -17.63
N HIS A 393 -14.04 4.87 -16.87
CA HIS A 393 -14.47 6.26 -16.84
C HIS A 393 -13.87 6.93 -15.62
N ALA A 394 -13.14 8.02 -15.81
CA ALA A 394 -12.47 8.74 -14.74
C ALA A 394 -12.79 10.25 -14.82
N CYS A 395 -13.41 10.76 -13.76
CA CYS A 395 -13.62 12.19 -13.60
C CYS A 395 -12.60 12.76 -12.61
N TYR A 396 -11.57 13.44 -13.12
CA TYR A 396 -10.51 14.04 -12.31
C TYR A 396 -10.92 15.42 -11.82
N TYR A 397 -10.95 15.61 -10.51
CA TYR A 397 -11.38 16.85 -9.90
C TYR A 397 -10.22 17.76 -9.53
N TYR A 398 -10.35 19.02 -9.88
CA TYR A 398 -9.49 20.13 -9.48
C TYR A 398 -10.21 21.03 -8.48
N ASP A 399 -9.46 21.73 -7.64
CA ASP A 399 -10.05 22.62 -6.64
C ASP A 399 -10.80 23.78 -7.32
N ILE A 400 -12.06 23.96 -6.96
CA ILE A 400 -12.89 25.06 -7.47
C ILE A 400 -12.32 26.44 -7.09
N ALA A 401 -11.54 26.53 -6.01
CA ALA A 401 -10.83 27.77 -5.66
C ALA A 401 -9.81 28.20 -6.72
N GLU A 402 -9.40 27.29 -7.62
CA GLU A 402 -8.48 27.55 -8.72
C GLU A 402 -9.19 27.87 -10.05
N SER A 403 -10.50 28.15 -10.01
CA SER A 403 -11.32 28.40 -11.20
C SER A 403 -10.81 29.54 -12.06
N ASP A 404 -10.28 30.61 -11.46
CA ASP A 404 -9.73 31.75 -12.22
C ASP A 404 -8.58 31.33 -13.14
N LYS A 405 -7.69 30.44 -12.67
CA LYS A 405 -6.58 29.90 -13.47
C LYS A 405 -7.11 29.03 -14.61
N ILE A 406 -8.13 28.21 -14.33
CA ILE A 406 -8.77 27.33 -15.32
C ILE A 406 -9.48 28.16 -16.40
N GLU A 407 -10.21 29.21 -16.02
CA GLU A 407 -10.91 30.09 -16.96
C GLU A 407 -9.94 30.88 -17.83
N ALA A 408 -8.87 31.43 -17.23
CA ALA A 408 -7.81 32.11 -17.96
C ALA A 408 -7.15 31.21 -19.00
N PHE A 409 -6.87 29.95 -18.64
CA PHE A 409 -6.36 28.94 -19.57
C PHE A 409 -7.36 28.65 -20.70
N ARG A 410 -8.63 28.36 -20.38
CA ARG A 410 -9.66 28.05 -21.38
C ARG A 410 -9.82 29.18 -22.39
N LYS A 411 -9.79 30.44 -21.94
CA LYS A 411 -9.85 31.63 -22.81
C LYS A 411 -8.62 31.72 -23.71
N SER A 412 -7.43 31.52 -23.14
CA SER A 412 -6.17 31.54 -23.90
C SER A 412 -6.13 30.42 -24.95
N TYR A 413 -6.54 29.20 -24.59
CA TYR A 413 -6.54 28.04 -25.47
C TYR A 413 -7.52 28.23 -26.63
N LYS A 414 -8.75 28.66 -26.34
CA LYS A 414 -9.76 28.96 -27.38
C LYS A 414 -9.29 30.06 -28.34
N ASN A 415 -8.62 31.09 -27.84
CA ASN A 415 -8.02 32.13 -28.70
C ASN A 415 -6.92 31.57 -29.59
N TRP A 416 -6.08 30.67 -29.08
CA TRP A 416 -5.04 30.00 -29.86
C TRP A 416 -5.65 29.12 -30.98
N GLU A 417 -6.70 28.35 -30.68
CA GLU A 417 -7.45 27.58 -31.69
C GLU A 417 -8.06 28.49 -32.76
N MET A 418 -8.72 29.58 -32.35
CA MET A 418 -9.33 30.55 -33.26
C MET A 418 -8.31 31.28 -34.16
N ASN A 419 -7.08 31.45 -33.67
CA ASN A 419 -5.98 32.08 -34.42
C ASN A 419 -5.18 31.06 -35.24
N GLY A 420 -5.73 29.89 -35.54
CA GLY A 420 -5.13 28.89 -36.42
C GLY A 420 -3.96 28.12 -35.81
N GLU A 421 -3.91 27.99 -34.49
CA GLU A 421 -2.96 27.11 -33.78
C GLU A 421 -1.48 27.47 -34.01
N HIS A 422 -1.17 28.75 -34.21
CA HIS A 422 0.20 29.22 -34.43
C HIS A 422 1.02 29.20 -33.13
N GLY A 423 2.19 28.55 -33.16
CA GLY A 423 3.11 28.47 -32.02
C GLY A 423 2.70 27.44 -30.97
N ASP A 424 3.34 27.50 -29.80
CA ASP A 424 3.07 26.54 -28.72
C ASP A 424 1.67 26.74 -28.12
N ALA A 425 0.91 25.66 -28.00
CA ALA A 425 -0.40 25.68 -27.35
C ALA A 425 -0.27 26.19 -25.90
N PRO A 426 -1.21 27.03 -25.41
CA PRO A 426 -1.27 27.40 -23.99
C PRO A 426 -1.29 26.14 -23.10
N ARG A 427 -0.66 26.21 -21.92
CA ARG A 427 -0.54 25.05 -21.01
C ARG A 427 -0.94 25.43 -19.59
N LEU A 428 -1.65 24.51 -18.94
CA LEU A 428 -1.96 24.50 -17.52
C LEU A 428 -1.66 23.11 -16.94
N LYS A 429 -0.46 22.61 -17.22
CA LYS A 429 0.08 21.33 -16.69
C LYS A 429 -0.92 20.17 -16.84
N ALA A 430 -1.15 19.41 -15.77
CA ALA A 430 -1.99 18.23 -15.78
C ALA A 430 -3.43 18.54 -16.23
N PHE A 431 -3.97 19.71 -15.88
CA PHE A 431 -5.31 20.11 -16.32
C PHE A 431 -5.39 20.20 -17.84
N SER A 432 -4.42 20.85 -18.47
CA SER A 432 -4.40 20.99 -19.92
C SER A 432 -4.21 19.64 -20.62
N ASP A 433 -3.42 18.72 -20.07
CA ASP A 433 -3.25 17.39 -20.65
C ASP A 433 -4.55 16.56 -20.71
N MET A 434 -5.52 16.84 -19.84
CA MET A 434 -6.84 16.20 -19.81
C MET A 434 -7.94 17.01 -20.53
N ALA A 435 -7.86 18.34 -20.50
CA ALA A 435 -8.90 19.23 -21.00
C ALA A 435 -8.76 19.62 -22.48
N GLU A 436 -7.53 19.53 -23.02
CA GLU A 436 -7.24 19.85 -24.42
C GLU A 436 -7.92 18.84 -25.37
N LYS A 437 -8.17 19.29 -26.61
CA LYS A 437 -8.79 18.49 -27.67
C LYS A 437 -8.06 17.17 -27.95
N GLU A 438 -6.74 17.18 -27.88
CA GLU A 438 -5.90 15.99 -28.12
C GLU A 438 -5.89 15.00 -26.96
N GLN A 439 -6.41 15.39 -25.78
CA GLN A 439 -6.37 14.61 -24.54
C GLN A 439 -5.03 13.88 -24.34
N ARG A 440 -3.94 14.65 -24.28
CA ARG A 440 -2.57 14.11 -24.22
C ARG A 440 -2.38 13.09 -23.11
N PHE A 441 -3.07 13.25 -21.98
CA PHE A 441 -3.07 12.29 -20.88
C PHE A 441 -3.48 10.89 -21.36
N THR A 442 -4.66 10.77 -21.98
CA THR A 442 -5.15 9.52 -22.57
C THR A 442 -4.20 9.02 -23.67
N ALA A 443 -3.83 9.90 -24.60
CA ALA A 443 -3.01 9.53 -25.75
C ALA A 443 -1.59 9.07 -25.35
N ASP A 444 -1.03 9.56 -24.25
CA ASP A 444 0.26 9.11 -23.74
C ASP A 444 0.16 7.74 -23.08
N ILE A 445 -0.91 7.46 -22.34
CA ILE A 445 -1.19 6.11 -21.79
C ILE A 445 -1.31 5.09 -22.93
N GLU A 446 -2.05 5.42 -23.99
CA GLU A 446 -2.27 4.54 -25.15
C GLU A 446 -0.99 4.28 -25.97
N LYS A 447 0.04 5.12 -25.84
CA LYS A 447 1.36 4.86 -26.42
C LYS A 447 2.19 3.86 -25.60
N ILE A 448 1.85 3.69 -24.31
CA ILE A 448 2.57 2.83 -23.38
C ILE A 448 1.88 1.46 -23.31
N VAL A 449 0.56 1.42 -23.13
CA VAL A 449 -0.24 0.19 -23.00
C VAL A 449 -1.41 0.15 -23.99
N ASP A 450 -1.75 -1.05 -24.46
CA ASP A 450 -2.87 -1.29 -25.39
C ASP A 450 -4.21 -1.27 -24.62
N THR A 451 -4.93 -0.15 -24.70
CA THR A 451 -6.19 0.08 -23.97
C THR A 451 -7.42 -0.40 -24.74
N LYS A 452 -7.28 -1.12 -25.86
CA LYS A 452 -8.41 -1.50 -26.71
C LYS A 452 -9.50 -2.28 -25.96
N ASP A 453 -9.09 -3.16 -25.04
CA ASP A 453 -9.99 -3.99 -24.22
C ASP A 453 -10.34 -3.36 -22.86
N ILE A 454 -9.77 -2.17 -22.58
CA ILE A 454 -10.08 -1.32 -21.41
C ILE A 454 -10.15 0.15 -21.86
N PRO A 455 -11.17 0.55 -22.66
CA PRO A 455 -11.24 1.91 -23.19
C PRO A 455 -11.21 2.97 -22.09
N LEU A 456 -10.48 4.06 -22.31
CA LEU A 456 -10.33 5.14 -21.35
C LEU A 456 -11.24 6.33 -21.69
N HIS A 457 -12.04 6.76 -20.73
CA HIS A 457 -12.92 7.93 -20.83
C HIS A 457 -12.60 8.91 -19.71
N ILE A 458 -11.78 9.91 -20.03
CA ILE A 458 -11.18 10.81 -19.04
C ILE A 458 -11.77 12.21 -19.19
N VAL A 459 -12.27 12.74 -18.07
CA VAL A 459 -12.90 14.07 -18.02
C VAL A 459 -12.35 14.85 -16.84
N PRO A 460 -11.84 16.08 -17.03
CA PRO A 460 -11.52 16.98 -15.94
C PRO A 460 -12.77 17.76 -15.47
N ALA A 461 -12.93 17.90 -14.16
CA ALA A 461 -14.00 18.66 -13.52
C ALA A 461 -13.46 19.46 -12.32
N THR A 462 -14.33 20.26 -11.68
CA THR A 462 -14.00 21.01 -10.47
C THR A 462 -14.96 20.65 -9.33
N ARG A 463 -14.47 20.60 -8.09
CA ARG A 463 -15.28 20.53 -6.86
C ARG A 463 -14.54 21.20 -5.69
N GLU A 464 -15.20 21.39 -4.55
CA GLU A 464 -14.54 21.89 -3.35
C GLU A 464 -13.57 20.86 -2.77
N ALA A 465 -12.40 21.31 -2.31
CA ALA A 465 -11.44 20.45 -1.63
C ALA A 465 -11.97 19.99 -0.27
N ASN A 466 -12.21 18.68 -0.10
CA ASN A 466 -12.56 18.10 1.19
C ASN A 466 -11.30 17.67 1.95
N ARG A 467 -10.88 18.48 2.93
CA ARG A 467 -9.72 18.16 3.78
C ARG A 467 -10.11 17.51 5.12
N LYS A 468 -11.41 17.38 5.41
CA LYS A 468 -11.90 16.89 6.72
C LYS A 468 -11.61 15.41 6.95
N SER A 469 -11.58 14.61 5.88
CA SER A 469 -11.31 13.17 5.95
C SER A 469 -9.84 12.82 6.23
N LYS A 470 -8.91 13.78 6.11
CA LYS A 470 -7.48 13.52 6.29
C LYS A 470 -7.05 13.45 7.77
N HIS A 471 -7.87 13.90 8.71
CA HIS A 471 -7.61 13.83 10.16
C HIS A 471 -6.16 14.18 10.56
N ILE A 472 -5.61 15.27 10.00
CA ILE A 472 -4.21 15.67 10.25
C ILE A 472 -4.14 16.48 11.55
N PHE A 473 -3.30 16.04 12.50
CA PHE A 473 -3.07 16.69 13.79
C PHE A 473 -1.66 17.27 13.89
N LEU A 474 -1.39 18.11 14.90
CA LEU A 474 -0.04 18.64 15.14
C LEU A 474 0.97 17.52 15.42
N SER A 475 0.50 16.46 16.09
CA SER A 475 1.26 15.24 16.28
C SER A 475 1.14 14.36 15.04
N THR A 476 2.12 14.44 14.15
CA THR A 476 2.28 13.49 13.04
C THR A 476 3.38 12.51 13.41
N SER A 477 3.07 11.21 13.48
CA SER A 477 4.09 10.19 13.74
C SER A 477 5.00 10.10 12.54
N ASN A 478 6.31 10.21 12.77
CA ASN A 478 7.24 9.62 11.82
C ASN A 478 7.11 8.09 11.95
N PHE A 479 7.14 7.38 10.85
CA PHE A 479 6.70 5.99 10.76
C PHE A 479 7.50 5.04 11.66
N LEU A 480 8.81 5.28 11.84
CA LEU A 480 9.68 4.59 12.81
C LEU A 480 9.07 4.56 14.21
N HIS A 481 8.43 5.66 14.62
CA HIS A 481 7.84 5.77 15.95
C HIS A 481 6.53 5.00 16.06
N LEU A 482 5.76 4.78 14.99
CA LEU A 482 4.42 4.20 15.09
C LEU A 482 4.44 2.71 15.50
N TYR A 483 5.28 1.91 14.85
CA TYR A 483 5.45 0.49 15.22
C TYR A 483 6.02 0.37 16.63
N ASP A 484 7.03 1.15 16.95
CA ASP A 484 7.67 1.18 18.27
C ASP A 484 6.67 1.61 19.36
N PHE A 485 5.77 2.56 19.05
CA PHE A 485 4.66 2.96 19.91
C PHE A 485 3.69 1.82 20.16
N ALA A 486 3.34 1.06 19.12
CA ALA A 486 2.47 -0.10 19.24
C ALA A 486 3.12 -1.22 20.07
N VAL A 487 4.41 -1.49 19.86
CA VAL A 487 5.19 -2.44 20.68
C VAL A 487 5.22 -2.01 22.14
N ALA A 488 5.48 -0.72 22.41
CA ALA A 488 5.46 -0.16 23.76
C ALA A 488 4.07 -0.25 24.40
N LEU A 489 3.02 0.09 23.67
CA LEU A 489 1.64 0.05 24.14
C LEU A 489 1.20 -1.40 24.41
N HIS A 490 1.60 -2.37 23.58
CA HIS A 490 1.38 -3.79 23.86
C HIS A 490 2.13 -4.20 25.14
N GLY A 491 3.39 -3.79 25.26
CA GLY A 491 4.28 -4.06 26.39
C GLY A 491 3.94 -3.33 27.70
N ARG A 492 2.92 -2.47 27.74
CA ARG A 492 2.60 -1.56 28.87
C ARG A 492 2.46 -2.22 30.25
N ASN A 493 2.07 -3.49 30.31
CA ASN A 493 1.92 -4.23 31.57
C ASN A 493 3.22 -4.91 32.01
N ARG A 494 4.30 -4.72 31.26
CA ARG A 494 5.63 -5.28 31.53
C ARG A 494 6.47 -4.26 32.30
N GLY A 495 7.43 -4.76 33.08
CA GLY A 495 8.35 -3.91 33.82
C GLY A 495 9.24 -3.09 32.88
N GLU A 496 9.69 -1.93 33.36
CA GLU A 496 10.63 -1.04 32.67
C GLU A 496 11.97 -1.73 32.32
N SER A 497 12.29 -2.88 32.93
CA SER A 497 13.50 -3.66 32.61
C SER A 497 13.36 -4.58 31.40
N THR A 498 12.17 -4.73 30.82
CA THR A 498 11.94 -5.68 29.69
C THR A 498 12.71 -5.24 28.43
N PRO A 499 13.54 -6.11 27.81
CA PRO A 499 14.25 -5.78 26.58
C PRO A 499 13.31 -5.52 25.39
N ILE A 500 13.66 -4.57 24.51
CA ILE A 500 12.85 -4.22 23.33
C ILE A 500 12.60 -5.45 22.43
N LYS A 501 13.64 -6.25 22.16
CA LYS A 501 13.52 -7.48 21.35
C LYS A 501 12.48 -8.47 21.87
N GLU A 502 12.31 -8.54 23.19
CA GLU A 502 11.31 -9.41 23.80
C GLU A 502 9.89 -8.82 23.65
N LEU A 503 9.75 -7.50 23.73
CA LEU A 503 8.48 -6.82 23.45
C LEU A 503 8.06 -6.99 21.99
N GLU A 504 9.00 -6.85 21.05
CA GLU A 504 8.78 -7.07 19.62
C GLU A 504 8.32 -8.51 19.35
N LYS A 505 9.07 -9.50 19.85
CA LYS A 505 8.71 -10.93 19.70
C LYS A 505 7.31 -11.25 20.22
N GLN A 506 6.91 -10.64 21.34
CA GLN A 506 5.57 -10.85 21.89
C GLN A 506 4.48 -10.16 21.09
N PHE A 507 4.76 -8.99 20.52
CA PHE A 507 3.85 -8.28 19.64
C PHE A 507 3.66 -9.05 18.31
N GLU A 508 4.75 -9.53 17.73
CA GLU A 508 4.76 -10.36 16.52
C GLU A 508 4.04 -11.70 16.71
N ALA A 509 3.90 -12.19 17.94
CA ALA A 509 3.16 -13.42 18.24
C ALA A 509 1.64 -13.25 18.28
N LEU A 510 1.12 -12.02 18.17
CA LEU A 510 -0.32 -11.75 18.05
C LEU A 510 -0.82 -12.04 16.64
N SER A 511 -2.12 -12.30 16.48
CA SER A 511 -2.74 -12.28 15.15
C SER A 511 -2.71 -10.88 14.54
N LEU A 512 -2.79 -10.82 13.21
CA LEU A 512 -2.82 -9.57 12.44
C LEU A 512 -3.92 -8.60 12.93
N GLU A 513 -5.09 -9.13 13.28
CA GLU A 513 -6.20 -8.34 13.85
C GLU A 513 -5.75 -7.56 15.10
N TYR A 514 -5.06 -8.21 16.03
CA TYR A 514 -4.64 -7.58 17.28
C TYR A 514 -3.40 -6.70 17.12
N GLN A 515 -2.52 -7.04 16.18
CA GLN A 515 -1.44 -6.15 15.77
C GLN A 515 -2.01 -4.84 15.22
N LEU A 516 -2.96 -4.92 14.28
CA LEU A 516 -3.62 -3.75 13.69
C LEU A 516 -4.47 -3.00 14.69
N SER A 517 -5.19 -3.67 15.59
CA SER A 517 -5.93 -2.98 16.64
C SER A 517 -4.97 -2.16 17.49
N THR A 518 -3.83 -2.73 17.91
CA THR A 518 -2.79 -2.03 18.68
C THR A 518 -2.18 -0.85 17.92
N LEU A 519 -1.88 -1.03 16.62
CA LEU A 519 -1.44 0.05 15.72
C LEU A 519 -2.51 1.16 15.62
N GLY A 520 -3.79 0.78 15.51
CA GLY A 520 -4.93 1.69 15.51
C GLY A 520 -5.02 2.51 16.80
N ARG A 521 -4.67 1.92 17.95
CA ARG A 521 -4.53 2.66 19.22
C ARG A 521 -3.40 3.68 19.18
N ALA A 522 -2.25 3.28 18.64
CA ALA A 522 -1.10 4.17 18.50
C ALA A 522 -1.43 5.37 17.58
N LYS A 523 -2.09 5.13 16.45
CA LYS A 523 -2.52 6.19 15.52
C LYS A 523 -3.52 7.16 16.14
N ASN A 524 -4.55 6.66 16.82
CA ASN A 524 -5.55 7.53 17.45
C ASN A 524 -5.00 8.32 18.64
N PHE A 525 -3.81 7.99 19.12
CA PHE A 525 -3.18 8.72 20.21
C PHE A 525 -2.92 10.19 19.84
N SER A 526 -2.59 10.51 18.59
CA SER A 526 -2.46 11.91 18.13
C SER A 526 -3.78 12.68 18.29
N ARG A 527 -4.89 12.06 17.92
CA ARG A 527 -6.25 12.61 18.09
C ARG A 527 -6.62 12.80 19.56
N TYR A 528 -6.22 11.88 20.43
CA TYR A 528 -6.46 12.01 21.88
C TYR A 528 -5.67 13.17 22.48
N LEU A 529 -4.40 13.30 22.10
CA LEU A 529 -3.55 14.41 22.55
C LEU A 529 -4.08 15.76 22.06
N ASP A 530 -4.48 15.86 20.79
CA ASP A 530 -5.10 17.07 20.23
C ASP A 530 -6.35 17.50 21.03
N ALA A 531 -7.21 16.54 21.40
CA ALA A 531 -8.41 16.80 22.19
C ALA A 531 -8.11 17.33 23.62
N ILE A 532 -6.90 17.12 24.14
CA ILE A 532 -6.46 17.61 25.46
C ILE A 532 -5.34 18.67 25.37
N ASN A 533 -5.21 19.33 24.21
CA ASN A 533 -4.18 20.34 23.93
C ASN A 533 -2.76 19.84 24.23
N CYS A 534 -2.45 18.62 23.82
CA CYS A 534 -1.12 18.02 23.91
C CYS A 534 -0.63 17.60 22.53
N PHE A 535 0.67 17.39 22.40
CA PHE A 535 1.28 16.83 21.20
C PHE A 535 2.53 16.02 21.51
N TYR A 536 2.99 15.16 20.61
CA TYR A 536 4.30 14.51 20.72
C TYR A 536 5.27 14.96 19.63
N THR A 537 6.56 14.91 19.95
CA THR A 537 7.65 15.11 19.00
C THR A 537 8.92 14.44 19.50
N ASP A 538 9.80 14.06 18.57
CA ASP A 538 11.15 13.59 18.84
C ASP A 538 12.19 14.73 18.87
N LYS A 539 11.75 15.97 18.58
CA LYS A 539 12.59 17.16 18.61
C LYS A 539 12.63 17.77 20.01
N PRO A 540 13.78 18.33 20.43
CA PRO A 540 13.83 19.12 21.64
C PRO A 540 12.99 20.39 21.46
N VAL A 541 11.96 20.55 22.29
CA VAL A 541 11.06 21.71 22.27
C VAL A 541 10.94 22.36 23.66
N GLY A 542 10.60 23.65 23.69
CA GLY A 542 10.52 24.45 24.91
C GLY A 542 9.19 24.35 25.68
N TYR A 543 8.39 23.30 25.44
CA TYR A 543 7.08 23.11 26.07
C TYR A 543 7.16 22.24 27.34
N GLU A 544 6.14 22.30 28.19
CA GLU A 544 6.06 21.45 29.39
C GLU A 544 5.84 19.97 28.99
N MET A 545 6.70 19.08 29.49
CA MET A 545 6.61 17.65 29.22
C MET A 545 5.53 16.98 30.09
N VAL A 546 4.63 16.23 29.45
CA VAL A 546 3.61 15.43 30.13
C VAL A 546 4.25 14.17 30.72
N ARG A 547 4.04 13.96 32.04
CA ARG A 547 4.56 12.79 32.77
C ARG A 547 3.48 11.76 33.11
N GLU A 548 2.24 12.22 33.21
CA GLU A 548 1.04 11.43 33.47
C GLU A 548 -0.19 12.18 32.97
N PHE A 549 -1.22 11.43 32.60
CA PHE A 549 -2.56 11.94 32.31
C PHE A 549 -3.40 11.95 33.58
N THR A 550 -4.09 13.07 33.83
CA THR A 550 -4.99 13.21 34.97
C THR A 550 -6.37 12.58 34.69
N PRO A 551 -7.18 12.29 35.72
CA PRO A 551 -8.56 11.83 35.52
C PRO A 551 -9.42 12.77 34.66
N GLU A 552 -9.19 14.09 34.76
CA GLU A 552 -9.92 15.09 33.96
C GLU A 552 -9.55 15.00 32.48
N GLN A 553 -8.27 14.80 32.16
CA GLN A 553 -7.83 14.56 30.79
C GLN A 553 -8.36 13.21 30.27
N ALA A 554 -8.31 12.18 31.12
CA ALA A 554 -8.83 10.86 30.80
C ALA A 554 -10.35 10.88 30.51
N ALA A 555 -11.12 11.69 31.22
CA ALA A 555 -12.55 11.86 30.96
C ALA A 555 -12.86 12.36 29.54
N VAL A 556 -11.92 13.04 28.88
CA VAL A 556 -12.05 13.50 27.50
C VAL A 556 -11.74 12.37 26.51
N PHE A 557 -10.57 11.74 26.61
CA PHE A 557 -10.13 10.79 25.58
C PHE A 557 -10.52 9.34 25.82
N ALA A 558 -10.80 8.90 27.05
CA ALA A 558 -11.16 7.50 27.34
C ALA A 558 -12.45 7.05 26.64
N PRO A 559 -13.53 7.87 26.56
CA PRO A 559 -14.68 7.51 25.74
C PRO A 559 -14.35 7.38 24.24
N MET A 560 -13.35 8.13 23.74
CA MET A 560 -12.89 8.05 22.36
C MET A 560 -12.07 6.76 22.11
N GLU A 561 -11.34 6.29 23.11
CA GLU A 561 -10.64 4.99 23.12
C GLU A 561 -11.64 3.83 23.08
N HIS A 562 -12.71 3.92 23.88
CA HIS A 562 -13.80 2.93 23.88
C HIS A 562 -14.56 2.93 22.55
N GLU A 563 -14.85 4.11 21.99
CA GLU A 563 -15.43 4.24 20.65
C GLU A 563 -14.60 3.48 19.62
N ARG A 564 -13.29 3.71 19.59
CA ARG A 564 -12.37 3.01 18.68
C ARG A 564 -12.39 1.50 18.94
N TRP A 565 -12.35 1.05 20.19
CA TRP A 565 -12.42 -0.38 20.53
C TRP A 565 -13.70 -1.05 20.01
N ILE A 566 -14.86 -0.43 20.22
CA ILE A 566 -16.15 -0.93 19.71
C ILE A 566 -16.14 -1.02 18.18
N ARG A 567 -15.69 0.04 17.50
CA ARG A 567 -15.65 0.10 16.03
C ARG A 567 -14.73 -0.98 15.46
N ASP A 568 -13.54 -1.16 16.01
CA ASP A 568 -12.61 -2.23 15.61
C ASP A 568 -13.27 -3.62 15.74
N HIS A 569 -13.92 -3.89 16.88
CA HIS A 569 -14.58 -5.17 17.12
C HIS A 569 -15.73 -5.40 16.14
N GLN A 570 -16.59 -4.40 15.92
CA GLN A 570 -17.65 -4.48 14.91
C GLN A 570 -17.11 -4.73 13.51
N MET A 571 -16.03 -4.06 13.13
CA MET A 571 -15.39 -4.19 11.82
C MET A 571 -14.80 -5.58 11.60
N MET A 572 -14.30 -6.22 12.66
CA MET A 572 -13.76 -7.57 12.59
C MET A 572 -14.83 -8.65 12.80
N GLY A 573 -16.11 -8.27 12.87
CA GLY A 573 -17.23 -9.21 12.95
C GLY A 573 -17.48 -9.76 14.35
N TRP A 574 -17.01 -9.08 15.39
CA TRP A 574 -17.42 -9.40 16.76
C TRP A 574 -18.86 -9.00 16.99
N VAL A 575 -19.59 -9.86 17.71
CA VAL A 575 -20.97 -9.61 18.13
C VAL A 575 -21.09 -9.56 19.64
N TYR A 576 -22.16 -8.94 20.13
CA TYR A 576 -22.53 -9.06 21.53
C TYR A 576 -22.86 -10.52 21.86
N GLY A 577 -22.34 -11.01 22.97
CA GLY A 577 -22.69 -12.35 23.46
C GLY A 577 -22.03 -12.68 24.80
N THR A 578 -22.72 -13.50 25.59
CA THR A 578 -22.27 -13.96 26.92
C THR A 578 -22.23 -15.48 27.03
N ASP A 579 -22.59 -16.21 25.96
CA ASP A 579 -22.69 -17.67 25.96
C ASP A 579 -21.38 -18.34 26.40
N TYR A 580 -20.23 -17.81 25.99
CA TYR A 580 -18.91 -18.33 26.39
C TYR A 580 -18.67 -18.28 27.91
N GLU A 581 -19.41 -17.46 28.67
CA GLU A 581 -19.33 -17.38 30.13
C GLU A 581 -20.10 -18.51 30.82
N THR A 582 -21.04 -19.16 30.14
CA THR A 582 -21.98 -20.12 30.77
C THR A 582 -21.96 -21.52 30.16
N VAL A 583 -21.46 -21.68 28.93
CA VAL A 583 -21.33 -23.00 28.28
C VAL A 583 -20.54 -23.96 29.17
N PRO A 584 -21.04 -25.19 29.41
CA PRO A 584 -20.31 -26.22 30.15
C PRO A 584 -18.97 -26.55 29.50
N LEU A 585 -17.90 -26.56 30.28
CA LEU A 585 -16.55 -26.85 29.79
C LEU A 585 -16.10 -28.23 30.26
N SER A 586 -15.40 -28.94 29.37
CA SER A 586 -14.73 -30.21 29.66
C SER A 586 -13.26 -29.99 30.03
N CYS A 587 -12.97 -28.98 30.86
CA CYS A 587 -11.61 -28.69 31.33
C CYS A 587 -11.58 -28.53 32.85
N ASP A 588 -10.38 -28.64 33.42
CA ASP A 588 -10.19 -28.45 34.86
C ASP A 588 -10.46 -26.99 35.26
N ALA A 589 -10.87 -26.78 36.51
CA ALA A 589 -11.13 -25.45 37.07
C ALA A 589 -9.93 -24.49 36.96
N ALA A 590 -8.70 -25.03 36.96
CA ALA A 590 -7.47 -24.25 36.77
C ALA A 590 -7.34 -23.67 35.36
N GLU A 591 -7.93 -24.32 34.35
CA GLU A 591 -7.84 -23.95 32.94
C GLU A 591 -9.08 -23.21 32.44
N GLU A 592 -10.19 -23.27 33.19
CA GLU A 592 -11.48 -22.67 32.85
C GLU A 592 -11.35 -21.24 32.31
N LYS A 593 -10.59 -20.38 32.99
CA LYS A 593 -10.41 -18.98 32.55
C LYS A 593 -9.75 -18.86 31.17
N GLN A 594 -8.79 -19.73 30.86
CA GLN A 594 -8.12 -19.73 29.56
C GLN A 594 -9.03 -20.33 28.49
N THR A 595 -9.74 -21.40 28.80
CA THR A 595 -10.68 -22.05 27.89
C THR A 595 -11.84 -21.12 27.53
N ARG A 596 -12.43 -20.39 28.49
CA ARG A 596 -13.46 -19.38 28.20
C ARG A 596 -12.96 -18.27 27.29
N ARG A 597 -11.72 -17.82 27.49
CA ARG A 597 -11.11 -16.83 26.59
C ARG A 597 -10.93 -17.38 25.17
N ALA A 598 -10.46 -18.62 25.02
CA ALA A 598 -10.33 -19.23 23.70
C ALA A 598 -11.71 -19.43 23.03
N LEU A 599 -12.71 -19.89 23.77
CA LEU A 599 -14.08 -20.05 23.26
C LEU A 599 -14.66 -18.72 22.78
N ARG A 600 -14.42 -17.64 23.53
CA ARG A 600 -14.78 -16.28 23.14
C ARG A 600 -14.18 -15.87 21.78
N GLU A 601 -12.89 -16.17 21.56
CA GLU A 601 -12.21 -15.93 20.28
C GLU A 601 -12.83 -16.75 19.14
N GLN A 602 -13.13 -18.02 19.39
CA GLN A 602 -13.73 -18.94 18.41
C GLN A 602 -15.16 -18.52 18.03
N MET A 603 -15.95 -18.09 19.00
CA MET A 603 -17.32 -17.64 18.80
C MET A 603 -17.41 -16.19 18.29
N ARG A 604 -16.31 -15.43 18.31
CA ARG A 604 -16.28 -14.00 17.94
C ARG A 604 -17.33 -13.18 18.66
N CYS A 605 -17.49 -13.38 19.96
CA CYS A 605 -18.47 -12.64 20.76
C CYS A 605 -17.85 -12.02 22.02
N HIS A 606 -18.33 -10.86 22.45
CA HIS A 606 -17.86 -10.21 23.68
C HIS A 606 -19.02 -9.53 24.40
N LYS A 607 -19.09 -9.64 25.74
CA LYS A 607 -20.15 -9.03 26.54
C LYS A 607 -20.21 -7.49 26.53
N LEU A 608 -19.14 -6.87 26.05
CA LEU A 608 -19.02 -5.41 25.88
C LEU A 608 -19.10 -5.00 24.41
N ALA A 609 -19.14 -5.96 23.47
CA ALA A 609 -19.36 -5.61 22.07
C ALA A 609 -20.78 -5.08 21.90
N MET A 610 -20.99 -4.28 20.85
CA MET A 610 -22.31 -3.76 20.51
C MET A 610 -22.65 -4.19 19.09
N ASP A 611 -23.89 -4.64 18.88
CA ASP A 611 -24.35 -5.10 17.58
C ASP A 611 -24.92 -3.97 16.73
N GLY A 612 -24.85 -4.15 15.40
CA GLY A 612 -25.49 -3.25 14.44
C GLY A 612 -24.74 -1.94 14.23
N ASN A 613 -25.45 -0.95 13.68
CA ASN A 613 -24.89 0.37 13.39
C ASN A 613 -25.21 1.33 14.55
N VAL A 614 -24.38 1.28 15.59
CA VAL A 614 -24.53 2.12 16.79
C VAL A 614 -24.01 3.53 16.53
N SER A 615 -24.68 4.55 17.06
CA SER A 615 -24.24 5.94 16.97
C SER A 615 -23.06 6.21 17.90
N ARG A 616 -22.41 7.37 17.75
CA ARG A 616 -21.32 7.77 18.62
C ARG A 616 -21.82 8.05 20.05
N GLU A 617 -23.02 8.61 20.12
CA GLU A 617 -23.73 8.90 21.35
C GLU A 617 -24.07 7.61 22.11
N ASP A 618 -24.57 6.58 21.42
CA ASP A 618 -24.87 5.27 22.04
C ASP A 618 -23.62 4.63 22.66
N ILE A 619 -22.47 4.71 21.96
CA ILE A 619 -21.20 4.16 22.47
C ILE A 619 -20.73 4.96 23.69
N HIS A 620 -20.92 6.28 23.68
CA HIS A 620 -20.56 7.14 24.81
C HIS A 620 -21.41 6.82 26.04
N GLU A 621 -22.73 6.70 25.90
CA GLU A 621 -23.62 6.29 26.99
C GLU A 621 -23.28 4.89 27.51
N HIS A 622 -22.97 3.96 26.61
CA HIS A 622 -22.50 2.63 26.98
C HIS A 622 -21.23 2.72 27.83
N TYR A 623 -20.23 3.51 27.45
CA TYR A 623 -19.01 3.71 28.24
C TYR A 623 -19.30 4.24 29.65
N LEU A 624 -20.17 5.26 29.77
CA LEU A 624 -20.55 5.84 31.06
C LEU A 624 -21.28 4.84 31.97
N SER A 625 -21.96 3.85 31.40
CA SER A 625 -22.63 2.78 32.15
C SER A 625 -21.69 1.69 32.68
N LEU A 626 -20.45 1.64 32.19
CA LEU A 626 -19.48 0.61 32.58
C LEU A 626 -19.00 0.80 34.02
N PRO A 627 -18.70 -0.30 34.75
CA PRO A 627 -17.99 -0.21 36.02
C PRO A 627 -16.65 0.50 35.88
N GLU A 628 -16.21 1.19 36.93
CA GLU A 628 -14.94 1.93 36.97
C GLU A 628 -13.74 1.06 36.54
N ALA A 629 -13.73 -0.22 36.93
CA ALA A 629 -12.68 -1.16 36.56
C ALA A 629 -12.59 -1.45 35.06
N ASP A 630 -13.68 -1.29 34.31
CA ASP A 630 -13.69 -1.41 32.85
C ASP A 630 -13.29 -0.09 32.19
N GLN A 631 -13.81 1.05 32.66
CA GLN A 631 -13.42 2.39 32.20
C GLN A 631 -11.90 2.65 32.37
N ASP A 632 -11.34 2.16 33.48
CA ASP A 632 -9.91 2.26 33.79
C ASP A 632 -9.00 1.64 32.72
N LYS A 633 -9.51 0.66 31.96
CA LYS A 633 -8.74 -0.01 30.90
C LYS A 633 -8.53 0.87 29.69
N ASP A 634 -9.30 1.93 29.53
CA ASP A 634 -9.23 2.83 28.37
C ASP A 634 -8.29 4.02 28.60
N TRP A 635 -7.75 4.21 29.81
CA TRP A 635 -6.82 5.32 30.06
C TRP A 635 -5.58 4.99 30.90
N LYS A 636 -5.69 4.18 31.96
CA LYS A 636 -4.54 3.83 32.81
C LYS A 636 -3.38 3.19 32.03
N PRO A 637 -3.64 2.32 31.03
CA PRO A 637 -2.64 1.87 30.05
C PRO A 637 -1.71 2.92 29.46
N PHE A 638 -2.21 4.13 29.16
CA PHE A 638 -1.38 5.17 28.55
C PHE A 638 -0.34 5.71 29.52
N ASN A 639 -0.65 5.81 30.81
CA ASN A 639 0.34 6.21 31.82
C ASN A 639 1.49 5.19 31.96
N SER A 640 1.20 3.90 31.83
CA SER A 640 2.25 2.88 31.79
C SER A 640 3.07 2.95 30.49
N MET A 641 2.43 3.25 29.37
CA MET A 641 3.10 3.46 28.08
C MET A 641 4.08 4.65 28.14
N LEU A 642 3.71 5.79 28.76
CA LEU A 642 4.59 6.96 28.91
C LEU A 642 5.96 6.60 29.52
N LYS A 643 6.00 5.61 30.42
CA LYS A 643 7.25 5.13 31.04
C LYS A 643 8.12 4.36 30.05
N LEU A 644 7.50 3.56 29.18
CA LEU A 644 8.18 2.78 28.15
C LEU A 644 8.65 3.63 26.98
N LEU A 645 7.93 4.70 26.63
CA LEU A 645 8.33 5.63 25.56
C LEU A 645 9.70 6.26 25.80
N LYS A 646 10.15 6.38 27.05
CA LYS A 646 11.50 6.86 27.38
C LYS A 646 12.62 5.98 26.81
N LYS A 647 12.33 4.72 26.49
CA LYS A 647 13.30 3.77 25.90
C LYS A 647 13.54 4.00 24.41
N PHE A 648 12.64 4.70 23.75
CA PHE A 648 12.74 5.04 22.33
C PHE A 648 13.33 6.45 22.21
N ASP A 649 14.29 6.62 21.31
CA ASP A 649 15.11 7.84 21.23
C ASP A 649 14.24 9.07 20.92
N GLY A 650 14.33 10.10 21.79
CA GLY A 650 13.80 11.44 21.54
C GLY A 650 12.30 11.66 21.71
N LEU A 651 11.43 10.65 21.53
CA LEU A 651 9.97 10.87 21.52
C LEU A 651 9.42 11.26 22.89
N ARG A 652 8.83 12.46 23.00
CA ARG A 652 8.24 13.00 24.23
C ARG A 652 6.90 13.67 23.93
N ILE A 653 6.03 13.72 24.94
CA ILE A 653 4.71 14.38 24.86
C ILE A 653 4.77 15.69 25.64
N TYR A 654 4.16 16.72 25.08
CA TYR A 654 4.20 18.10 25.54
C TYR A 654 2.81 18.73 25.53
N ARG A 655 2.62 19.75 26.37
CA ARG A 655 1.40 20.58 26.38
C ARG A 655 1.53 21.74 25.40
N LEU A 656 0.45 22.05 24.68
CA LEU A 656 0.26 23.29 23.95
C LEU A 656 -0.32 24.29 24.96
N ASP A 657 0.56 25.09 25.58
CA ASP A 657 0.16 26.12 26.55
C ASP A 657 -0.80 27.17 25.96
#